data_AF-A0A0D2FZ03-F1
#
_entry.id   AF-A0A0D2FZ03-F1
#
_cell.length_a   1.000
_cell.length_b   1.000
_cell.length_c   1.000
_cell.angle_alpha   90.00
_cell.angle_beta   90.00
_cell.angle_gamma   90.00
#
_symmetry.space_group_name_H-M   'P 1'
#
loop_
_entity.id
_entity.type
_entity.pdbx_description
1 polymer ?
#
loop_
_entity_poly.entity_id
_entity_poly.type
_entity_poly.pdbx_seq_one_letter_code
_entity_poly.pdbx_strand_id
1 'polypeptide(L)'
;MSTNKRSVPVTYIRGGTSKALFFHEHNVPPPGVNRDRFLRRIMCSPDPLQIDGMGGSHIPTSKIALIRPSDQPDVDVDYTFVQVGIDNDVVGYSGNCGNISAGVGPFTIDEGLAKRIRPGVSLDPTIKTQEVRIYNTGTKKVLISHVPIDPETGKSLEDGSFSIAGCPGTGAPILMDYSNVTGACLNKGALPTNNVLDETTIDGSNIQFTICDIGNILVFVRADDMGALGSETYEVLDQDKPLIARIRKLRGKAAQMVGMCKDWELVDDQSPMIPMVVLVSLPTNPDCHVQARLFLDNMCHPSMAGTGAICTAACSRIPGSIVTQMMFEGNLQKPVIEIQHALGHMPVVVKVKPGLENRVPEFETLSFIRTSRRILEGNILIPGNVKDCFDDQFNGVIANGASSDKAYQNDTRSTEESKPLMNRSAPATTKDFAEFVSGLRYDDLTPKAKEKLQLLLLDYIGVAAAATQLSESSASFVGCMKALNGGGVATAVANGQTWPAPLAAMLNGALHPGASVISAALAEAETNAKATTEDFFTALATGYEVTCRLGVALGTGGYDLGFHNACTAGIFGAIAVIGKLRKGNANTIADAFGIAISKVSGSMQYLTNGSWNKRLHPGFAAHDAFICYTLAEAGVLGAADPIEGKFGLLNVYSSLKGPLSPRSPLPFKECGEFLSVAIKPFPACRMTHGHIELATKMSEGQKAGVKSITASLSKECYPIVGEPKPSKVHPKNVVDAQFSTFYQTAIAWLHGSKLGWKVYDYIQDTQVYDLLEKVKTNVNDSYKGLETSLKVEWDNRIVQEEYLKNPIGEPDNPATWDDVCTKFMSITAEVYGKERARKVCEVVDRLDTHGIHKLMDLVK
;
A
#
# COMPACT_ATOMS: atom_id res chain seq x y z
N MET A 1 45.70 -14.21 -2.61
CA MET A 1 45.42 -14.04 -1.17
C MET A 1 44.24 -14.93 -0.82
N SER A 2 44.35 -15.77 0.21
CA SER A 2 43.30 -16.72 0.62
C SER A 2 41.98 -15.99 0.92
N THR A 3 40.90 -16.43 0.25
CA THR A 3 39.59 -15.76 0.18
C THR A 3 38.57 -16.28 1.19
N ASN A 4 39.00 -16.72 2.37
CA ASN A 4 38.05 -17.13 3.40
C ASN A 4 37.39 -15.89 4.02
N LYS A 5 36.14 -15.63 3.60
CA LYS A 5 35.28 -14.61 4.21
C LYS A 5 34.79 -15.16 5.56
N ARG A 6 35.13 -14.49 6.66
CA ARG A 6 34.57 -14.78 8.00
C ARG A 6 33.11 -14.32 8.02
N SER A 7 32.25 -15.06 8.72
CA SER A 7 30.83 -14.72 8.85
C SER A 7 30.29 -15.05 10.25
N VAL A 8 29.21 -14.37 10.66
CA VAL A 8 28.55 -14.55 11.96
C VAL A 8 27.08 -14.93 11.78
N PRO A 9 26.56 -15.98 12.44
CA PRO A 9 25.14 -16.34 12.38
C PRO A 9 24.26 -15.20 12.92
N VAL A 10 23.19 -14.89 12.19
CA VAL A 10 22.27 -13.80 12.50
C VAL A 10 20.86 -14.15 12.06
N THR A 11 19.89 -13.64 12.81
CA THR A 11 18.49 -13.62 12.38
C THR A 11 18.02 -12.20 12.23
N TYR A 12 17.35 -11.87 11.14
CA TYR A 12 16.70 -10.58 10.97
C TYR A 12 15.22 -10.70 11.33
N ILE A 13 14.78 -10.03 12.40
CA ILE A 13 13.42 -10.13 12.92
C ILE A 13 12.76 -8.78 12.89
N ARG A 14 11.49 -8.75 12.46
CA ARG A 14 10.60 -7.62 12.72
C ARG A 14 9.82 -7.89 14.00
N GLY A 15 10.05 -7.07 15.02
CA GLY A 15 9.22 -7.00 16.22
C GLY A 15 8.40 -5.71 16.18
N GLY A 16 7.08 -5.82 16.17
CA GLY A 16 6.21 -4.66 16.03
C GLY A 16 6.52 -3.84 14.77
N THR A 17 6.53 -2.51 14.88
CA THR A 17 6.86 -1.60 13.77
C THR A 17 8.37 -1.38 13.58
N SER A 18 9.22 -2.29 14.07
CA SER A 18 10.68 -2.17 13.99
C SER A 18 11.33 -3.47 13.52
N LYS A 19 12.53 -3.37 12.94
CA LYS A 19 13.36 -4.50 12.54
C LYS A 19 14.71 -4.44 13.25
N ALA A 20 15.25 -5.59 13.65
CA ALA A 20 16.58 -5.68 14.23
C ALA A 20 17.31 -6.95 13.79
N LEU A 21 18.64 -6.88 13.80
CA LEU A 21 19.48 -8.07 13.77
C LEU A 21 19.49 -8.71 15.16
N PHE A 22 19.16 -9.98 15.25
CA PHE A 22 19.20 -10.81 16.44
C PHE A 22 20.44 -11.69 16.38
N PHE A 23 21.30 -11.55 17.38
CA PHE A 23 22.46 -12.39 17.57
C PHE A 23 22.32 -13.14 18.89
N HIS A 24 22.76 -14.39 18.91
CA HIS A 24 23.24 -14.98 20.15
C HIS A 24 24.46 -14.17 20.61
N GLU A 25 24.52 -13.73 21.87
CA GLU A 25 25.56 -12.79 22.31
C GLU A 25 26.98 -13.37 22.16
N HIS A 26 27.15 -14.68 22.32
CA HIS A 26 28.43 -15.36 22.11
C HIS A 26 28.94 -15.31 20.66
N ASN A 27 28.09 -14.91 19.70
CA ASN A 27 28.44 -14.74 18.29
C ASN A 27 28.95 -13.33 17.95
N VAL A 28 29.00 -12.40 18.90
CA VAL A 28 29.57 -11.06 18.69
C VAL A 28 30.76 -10.83 19.62
N PRO A 29 31.66 -9.87 19.33
CA PRO A 29 32.76 -9.55 20.24
C PRO A 29 32.25 -9.24 21.66
N PRO A 30 33.04 -9.47 22.73
CA PRO A 30 32.64 -9.13 24.09
C PRO A 30 32.41 -7.61 24.26
N PRO A 31 31.68 -7.17 25.32
CA PRO A 31 31.40 -5.75 25.54
C PRO A 31 32.68 -4.89 25.50
N GLY A 32 32.65 -3.81 24.73
CA GLY A 32 33.79 -2.88 24.59
C GLY A 32 33.96 -2.36 23.16
N VAL A 33 35.08 -1.67 22.93
CA VAL A 33 35.35 -0.93 21.68
C VAL A 33 35.28 -1.80 20.42
N ASN A 34 35.70 -3.07 20.51
CA ASN A 34 35.64 -4.00 19.37
C ASN A 34 34.20 -4.39 19.02
N ARG A 35 33.31 -4.57 20.02
CA ARG A 35 31.88 -4.78 19.78
C ARG A 35 31.28 -3.57 19.10
N ASP A 36 31.52 -2.37 19.61
CA ASP A 36 30.96 -1.14 19.03
C ASP A 36 31.43 -0.95 17.58
N ARG A 37 32.73 -1.17 17.31
CA ARG A 37 33.27 -1.09 15.95
C ARG A 37 32.62 -2.11 15.02
N PHE A 38 32.42 -3.34 15.47
CA PHE A 38 31.73 -4.38 14.71
C PHE A 38 30.26 -4.01 14.44
N LEU A 39 29.49 -3.68 15.48
CA LEU A 39 28.06 -3.37 15.40
C LEU A 39 27.79 -2.16 14.49
N ARG A 40 28.58 -1.09 14.61
CA ARG A 40 28.48 0.08 13.70
C ARG A 40 28.77 -0.31 12.27
N ARG A 41 29.83 -1.11 12.04
CA ARG A 41 30.23 -1.50 10.69
C ARG A 41 29.18 -2.34 9.98
N ILE A 42 28.58 -3.31 10.68
CA ILE A 42 27.55 -4.17 10.08
C ILE A 42 26.22 -3.44 9.85
N MET A 43 25.96 -2.35 10.58
CA MET A 43 24.82 -1.48 10.35
C MET A 43 25.13 -0.36 9.34
N CYS A 44 26.40 -0.23 8.91
CA CYS A 44 26.90 0.89 8.11
C CYS A 44 26.62 2.23 8.78
N SER A 45 27.21 2.43 9.96
CA SER A 45 27.15 3.68 10.72
C SER A 45 28.56 4.24 10.98
N PRO A 46 28.78 5.56 10.85
CA PRO A 46 27.83 6.56 10.37
C PRO A 46 27.70 6.54 8.84
N ASP A 47 26.48 6.43 8.33
CA ASP A 47 26.12 6.66 6.93
C ASP A 47 24.59 6.87 6.89
N PRO A 48 24.09 8.06 6.50
CA PRO A 48 22.66 8.32 6.38
C PRO A 48 21.91 7.30 5.52
N LEU A 49 22.59 6.70 4.53
CA LEU A 49 22.00 5.72 3.63
C LEU A 49 22.15 4.28 4.12
N GLN A 50 23.09 4.04 5.06
CA GLN A 50 23.44 2.72 5.60
C GLN A 50 23.65 1.64 4.51
N ILE A 51 24.12 2.03 3.31
CA ILE A 51 24.06 1.19 2.09
C ILE A 51 24.90 -0.09 2.20
N ASP A 52 26.08 0.02 2.77
CA ASP A 52 27.05 -1.09 2.87
C ASP A 52 26.91 -1.88 4.19
N GLY A 53 25.69 -1.93 4.71
CA GLY A 53 25.32 -2.63 5.95
C GLY A 53 23.84 -2.99 6.00
N MET A 54 23.39 -3.41 7.16
CA MET A 54 22.03 -3.92 7.41
C MET A 54 21.09 -2.86 8.03
N GLY A 55 21.58 -1.64 8.20
CA GLY A 55 20.76 -0.50 8.57
C GLY A 55 19.74 -0.16 7.48
N GLY A 56 18.69 0.57 7.85
CA GLY A 56 17.60 0.92 6.94
C GLY A 56 17.32 2.41 6.87
N SER A 57 18.30 3.25 7.21
CA SER A 57 18.24 4.73 7.13
C SER A 57 17.23 5.41 8.05
N HIS A 58 16.48 4.64 8.84
CA HIS A 58 15.50 5.16 9.79
C HIS A 58 15.64 4.49 11.16
N ILE A 59 15.28 5.24 12.23
CA ILE A 59 15.35 4.76 13.63
C ILE A 59 14.76 3.35 13.79
N PRO A 60 13.56 3.01 13.26
CA PRO A 60 12.96 1.70 13.46
C PRO A 60 13.73 0.53 12.86
N THR A 61 14.73 0.81 12.01
CA THR A 61 15.48 -0.18 11.23
C THR A 61 16.98 -0.22 11.53
N SER A 62 17.50 0.67 12.38
CA SER A 62 18.90 0.70 12.83
C SER A 62 19.05 0.11 14.23
N LYS A 63 18.72 -1.17 14.41
CA LYS A 63 18.60 -1.83 15.73
C LYS A 63 19.23 -3.21 15.75
N ILE A 64 19.75 -3.60 16.93
CA ILE A 64 20.31 -4.93 17.19
C ILE A 64 19.77 -5.46 18.53
N ALA A 65 19.55 -6.76 18.61
CA ALA A 65 19.19 -7.50 19.81
C ALA A 65 20.24 -8.57 20.08
N LEU A 66 20.92 -8.48 21.23
CA LEU A 66 21.85 -9.52 21.69
C LEU A 66 21.14 -10.36 22.75
N ILE A 67 21.06 -11.66 22.50
CA ILE A 67 20.32 -12.61 23.33
C ILE A 67 21.28 -13.65 23.90
N ARG A 68 21.17 -13.94 25.20
CA ARG A 68 21.84 -15.08 25.81
C ARG A 68 20.91 -15.75 26.83
N PRO A 69 21.12 -17.04 27.17
CA PRO A 69 20.52 -17.63 28.36
C PRO A 69 20.79 -16.75 29.59
N SER A 70 19.77 -16.48 30.39
CA SER A 70 19.94 -15.74 31.63
C SER A 70 20.66 -16.59 32.68
N ASP A 71 21.38 -15.97 33.61
CA ASP A 71 21.90 -16.67 34.79
C ASP A 71 20.86 -16.71 35.93
N GLN A 72 19.79 -15.91 35.84
CA GLN A 72 18.77 -15.82 36.89
C GLN A 72 17.83 -17.05 36.85
N PRO A 73 17.51 -17.69 37.99
CA PRO A 73 16.74 -18.94 38.01
C PRO A 73 15.35 -18.85 37.35
N ASP A 74 14.68 -17.71 37.50
CA ASP A 74 13.30 -17.50 37.03
C ASP A 74 13.19 -16.63 35.77
N VAL A 75 14.30 -16.44 35.04
CA VAL A 75 14.35 -15.72 33.76
C VAL A 75 14.89 -16.66 32.69
N ASP A 76 14.30 -16.64 31.50
CA ASP A 76 14.77 -17.49 30.38
C ASP A 76 16.02 -16.90 29.75
N VAL A 77 15.93 -15.66 29.30
CA VAL A 77 16.98 -14.99 28.52
C VAL A 77 17.28 -13.59 29.03
N ASP A 78 18.54 -13.21 28.89
CA ASP A 78 18.97 -11.82 28.94
C ASP A 78 18.89 -11.22 27.54
N TYR A 79 18.33 -10.02 27.45
CA TYR A 79 18.16 -9.25 26.23
C TYR A 79 18.84 -7.90 26.37
N THR A 80 19.86 -7.68 25.56
CA THR A 80 20.47 -6.35 25.37
C THR A 80 19.93 -5.73 24.09
N PHE A 81 19.17 -4.64 24.26
CA PHE A 81 18.79 -3.78 23.14
C PHE A 81 19.96 -2.87 22.77
N VAL A 82 20.25 -2.77 21.48
CA VAL A 82 21.27 -1.87 20.96
C VAL A 82 20.65 -0.97 19.90
N GLN A 83 20.68 0.33 20.14
CA GLN A 83 20.35 1.37 19.16
C GLN A 83 21.64 1.84 18.51
N VAL A 84 21.75 1.73 17.19
CA VAL A 84 22.92 2.22 16.44
C VAL A 84 22.54 3.51 15.75
N GLY A 85 23.34 4.56 15.96
CA GLY A 85 23.19 5.86 15.29
C GLY A 85 23.24 5.72 13.77
N ILE A 86 22.55 6.59 13.05
CA ILE A 86 22.44 6.52 11.58
C ILE A 86 23.52 7.41 10.95
N ASP A 87 23.49 8.71 11.25
CA ASP A 87 24.42 9.72 10.74
C ASP A 87 25.55 10.07 11.72
N ASN A 88 25.54 9.44 12.90
CA ASN A 88 26.54 9.56 13.95
C ASN A 88 27.05 8.18 14.36
N ASP A 89 28.18 8.15 15.06
CA ASP A 89 28.91 6.93 15.37
C ASP A 89 28.59 6.37 16.77
N VAL A 90 27.40 6.70 17.31
CA VAL A 90 26.97 6.30 18.65
C VAL A 90 26.38 4.88 18.68
N VAL A 91 26.71 4.12 19.72
CA VAL A 91 26.07 2.83 20.05
C VAL A 91 25.44 2.91 21.44
N GLY A 92 24.11 2.90 21.48
CA GLY A 92 23.35 3.00 22.71
C GLY A 92 22.94 1.63 23.26
N TYR A 93 23.33 1.35 24.50
CA TYR A 93 22.95 0.13 25.24
C TYR A 93 21.96 0.41 26.38
N SER A 94 21.68 1.69 26.65
CA SER A 94 20.78 2.12 27.70
C SER A 94 19.34 2.12 27.19
N GLY A 95 18.46 1.43 27.92
CA GLY A 95 17.03 1.39 27.65
C GLY A 95 16.53 0.10 26.97
N ASN A 96 15.27 0.15 26.56
CA ASN A 96 14.57 -0.99 25.96
C ASN A 96 13.77 -0.52 24.73
N CYS A 97 13.77 -1.31 23.65
CA CYS A 97 12.85 -1.07 22.54
C CYS A 97 11.63 -1.95 22.65
N GLY A 98 10.48 -1.35 22.98
CA GLY A 98 9.23 -2.08 23.14
C GLY A 98 8.68 -2.76 21.87
N ASN A 99 9.14 -2.35 20.68
CA ASN A 99 8.80 -3.06 19.45
C ASN A 99 9.69 -4.30 19.27
N ILE A 100 11.01 -4.17 19.45
CA ILE A 100 11.95 -5.29 19.27
C ILE A 100 11.81 -6.35 20.37
N SER A 101 11.43 -5.97 21.59
CA SER A 101 11.15 -6.94 22.67
C SER A 101 10.06 -7.95 22.28
N ALA A 102 9.13 -7.60 21.39
CA ALA A 102 8.11 -8.53 20.89
C ALA A 102 8.70 -9.67 20.03
N GLY A 103 9.90 -9.49 19.47
CA GLY A 103 10.61 -10.54 18.75
C GLY A 103 11.46 -11.45 19.64
N VAL A 104 11.74 -11.06 20.89
CA VAL A 104 12.61 -11.81 21.80
C VAL A 104 11.95 -13.10 22.29
N GLY A 105 10.67 -13.06 22.64
CA GLY A 105 9.92 -14.24 23.06
C GLY A 105 9.92 -15.34 21.98
N PRO A 106 9.45 -15.04 20.75
CA PRO A 106 9.50 -15.97 19.62
C PRO A 106 10.90 -16.53 19.37
N PHE A 107 11.93 -15.66 19.28
CA PHE A 107 13.32 -16.09 19.10
C PHE A 107 13.79 -17.04 20.21
N THR A 108 13.42 -16.77 21.46
CA THR A 108 13.77 -17.61 22.62
C THR A 108 13.17 -19.01 22.52
N ILE A 109 11.92 -19.12 22.06
CA ILE A 109 11.24 -20.41 21.86
C ILE A 109 11.86 -21.15 20.68
N ASP A 110 12.04 -20.46 19.55
CA ASP A 110 12.46 -21.09 18.31
C ASP A 110 13.91 -21.56 18.34
N GLU A 111 14.78 -20.83 19.04
CA GLU A 111 16.19 -21.19 19.28
C GLU A 111 16.38 -22.15 20.47
N GLY A 112 15.29 -22.55 21.15
CA GLY A 112 15.36 -23.49 22.28
C GLY A 112 16.05 -22.92 23.54
N LEU A 113 15.99 -21.60 23.73
CA LEU A 113 16.59 -20.89 24.86
C LEU A 113 15.67 -20.78 26.09
N ALA A 114 14.38 -21.12 25.94
CA ALA A 114 13.43 -21.12 27.05
C ALA A 114 13.80 -22.18 28.10
N LYS A 115 14.01 -21.77 29.36
CA LYS A 115 14.42 -22.70 30.43
C LYS A 115 13.29 -23.58 30.93
N ARG A 116 12.05 -23.07 30.89
CA ARG A 116 10.85 -23.78 31.32
C ARG A 116 9.71 -23.49 30.37
N ILE A 117 8.86 -24.49 30.14
CA ILE A 117 7.59 -24.32 29.44
C ILE A 117 6.56 -23.85 30.47
N ARG A 118 6.26 -22.56 30.47
CA ARG A 118 5.22 -21.95 31.31
C ARG A 118 4.01 -21.61 30.43
N PRO A 119 2.77 -21.99 30.79
CA PRO A 119 1.58 -21.51 30.09
C PRO A 119 1.51 -19.98 30.14
N GLY A 120 1.31 -19.36 28.98
CA GLY A 120 1.13 -17.91 28.86
C GLY A 120 -0.32 -17.48 29.02
N VAL A 121 -0.54 -16.17 28.97
CA VAL A 121 -1.86 -15.55 28.92
C VAL A 121 -2.20 -15.21 27.47
N SER A 122 -3.38 -15.63 27.03
CA SER A 122 -3.92 -15.28 25.71
C SER A 122 -5.17 -14.41 25.85
N LEU A 123 -5.33 -13.45 24.94
CA LEU A 123 -6.56 -12.68 24.79
C LEU A 123 -7.63 -13.46 24.01
N ASP A 124 -7.21 -14.45 23.24
CA ASP A 124 -8.09 -15.43 22.59
C ASP A 124 -7.87 -16.78 23.28
N PRO A 125 -8.84 -17.30 24.04
CA PRO A 125 -8.68 -18.53 24.79
C PRO A 125 -8.48 -19.77 23.90
N THR A 126 -8.74 -19.65 22.59
CA THR A 126 -8.48 -20.73 21.62
C THR A 126 -7.02 -20.81 21.20
N ILE A 127 -6.23 -19.75 21.42
CA ILE A 127 -4.81 -19.69 21.07
C ILE A 127 -3.98 -20.12 22.28
N LYS A 128 -3.20 -21.19 22.12
CA LYS A 128 -2.22 -21.61 23.12
C LYS A 128 -1.04 -20.66 23.11
N THR A 129 -0.67 -20.15 24.29
CA THR A 129 0.50 -19.26 24.45
C THR A 129 1.50 -19.82 25.45
N GLN A 130 2.77 -19.48 25.29
CA GLN A 130 3.86 -19.75 26.23
C GLN A 130 4.39 -18.45 26.83
N GLU A 131 4.60 -18.44 28.14
CA GLU A 131 5.26 -17.35 28.86
C GLU A 131 6.78 -17.45 28.74
N VAL A 132 7.39 -16.38 28.23
CA VAL A 132 8.85 -16.17 28.18
C VAL A 132 9.20 -14.97 29.06
N ARG A 133 10.09 -15.18 30.02
CA ARG A 133 10.56 -14.15 30.94
C ARG A 133 11.91 -13.62 30.47
N ILE A 134 11.95 -12.31 30.22
CA ILE A 134 13.05 -11.65 29.52
C ILE A 134 13.63 -10.59 30.46
N TYR A 135 14.89 -10.74 30.85
CA TYR A 135 15.60 -9.71 31.60
C TYR A 135 16.26 -8.74 30.61
N ASN A 136 15.79 -7.49 30.57
CA ASN A 136 16.44 -6.47 29.76
C ASN A 136 17.65 -5.91 30.51
N THR A 137 18.84 -6.05 29.93
CA THR A 137 20.10 -5.66 30.61
C THR A 137 20.28 -4.14 30.69
N GLY A 138 19.66 -3.38 29.78
CA GLY A 138 19.74 -1.92 29.74
C GLY A 138 18.91 -1.27 30.83
N THR A 139 17.68 -1.73 31.04
CA THR A 139 16.76 -1.22 32.09
C THR A 139 16.85 -2.00 33.39
N LYS A 140 17.52 -3.16 33.39
CA LYS A 140 17.61 -4.06 34.55
C LYS A 140 16.23 -4.47 35.08
N LYS A 141 15.23 -4.58 34.19
CA LYS A 141 13.86 -5.01 34.51
C LYS A 141 13.52 -6.28 33.76
N VAL A 142 12.63 -7.07 34.36
CA VAL A 142 12.05 -8.24 33.72
C VAL A 142 10.76 -7.83 33.03
N LEU A 143 10.64 -8.20 31.77
CA LEU A 143 9.40 -8.12 30.98
C LEU A 143 8.93 -9.54 30.64
N ILE A 144 7.64 -9.71 30.45
CA ILE A 144 7.03 -11.00 30.17
C ILE A 144 6.42 -10.96 28.77
N SER A 145 6.76 -11.93 27.94
CA SER A 145 6.17 -12.13 26.61
C SER A 145 5.30 -13.37 26.64
N HIS A 146 4.02 -13.23 26.30
CA HIS A 146 3.13 -14.38 26.08
C HIS A 146 3.03 -14.62 24.59
N VAL A 147 3.74 -15.65 24.13
CA VAL A 147 3.96 -15.94 22.72
C VAL A 147 2.97 -17.02 22.27
N PRO A 148 2.15 -16.77 21.24
CA PRO A 148 1.38 -17.83 20.60
C PRO A 148 2.28 -18.95 20.10
N ILE A 149 1.93 -20.19 20.39
CA ILE A 149 2.71 -21.37 20.00
C ILE A 149 1.85 -22.39 19.26
N ASP A 150 2.48 -23.09 18.33
CA ASP A 150 1.90 -24.24 17.66
C ASP A 150 1.81 -25.40 18.68
N PRO A 151 0.62 -25.96 18.93
CA PRO A 151 0.45 -27.02 19.91
C PRO A 151 1.14 -28.34 19.53
N GLU A 152 1.39 -28.58 18.24
CA GLU A 152 2.03 -29.80 17.73
C GLU A 152 3.55 -29.68 17.74
N THR A 153 4.08 -28.55 17.24
CA THR A 153 5.54 -28.36 17.10
C THR A 153 6.19 -27.68 18.30
N GLY A 154 5.40 -26.97 19.12
CA GLY A 154 5.90 -26.16 20.24
C GLY A 154 6.68 -24.91 19.81
N LYS A 155 6.74 -24.61 18.51
CA LYS A 155 7.39 -23.42 17.94
C LYS A 155 6.48 -22.20 18.04
N SER A 156 7.08 -21.01 17.94
CA SER A 156 6.32 -19.77 17.94
C SER A 156 5.45 -19.67 16.68
N LEU A 157 4.23 -19.13 16.82
CA LEU A 157 3.37 -18.81 15.68
C LEU A 157 3.67 -17.40 15.21
N GLU A 158 3.91 -17.24 13.92
CA GLU A 158 4.04 -15.93 13.29
C GLU A 158 2.73 -15.46 12.65
N ASP A 159 2.00 -16.41 12.05
CA ASP A 159 0.75 -16.14 11.36
C ASP A 159 -0.42 -15.99 12.34
N GLY A 160 -1.30 -15.05 12.05
CA GLY A 160 -2.50 -14.78 12.84
C GLY A 160 -3.31 -13.65 12.23
N SER A 161 -4.48 -13.36 12.81
CA SER A 161 -5.42 -12.36 12.32
C SER A 161 -5.22 -10.96 12.93
N PHE A 162 -4.27 -10.79 13.86
CA PHE A 162 -4.07 -9.54 14.57
C PHE A 162 -3.26 -8.54 13.74
N SER A 163 -3.80 -7.34 13.52
CA SER A 163 -3.13 -6.22 12.84
C SER A 163 -2.60 -5.20 13.84
N ILE A 164 -1.47 -4.55 13.52
CA ILE A 164 -0.98 -3.38 14.26
C ILE A 164 -0.76 -2.20 13.31
N ALA A 165 -1.06 -0.98 13.77
CA ALA A 165 -0.80 0.23 13.01
C ALA A 165 0.69 0.35 12.64
N GLY A 166 0.99 0.69 11.38
CA GLY A 166 2.36 0.81 10.87
C GLY A 166 3.03 -0.51 10.45
N CYS A 167 2.31 -1.64 10.42
CA CYS A 167 2.78 -2.87 9.77
C CYS A 167 1.74 -3.36 8.76
N PRO A 168 2.12 -3.68 7.51
CA PRO A 168 1.21 -4.32 6.57
C PRO A 168 0.92 -5.76 7.00
N GLY A 169 -0.31 -6.21 6.75
CA GLY A 169 -0.76 -7.58 7.04
C GLY A 169 -1.17 -7.82 8.50
N THR A 170 -1.24 -9.09 8.86
CA THR A 170 -1.62 -9.57 10.20
C THR A 170 -0.59 -10.58 10.70
N GLY A 171 -0.58 -10.85 12.00
CA GLY A 171 0.27 -11.87 12.60
C GLY A 171 -0.31 -12.38 13.91
N ALA A 172 0.40 -13.31 14.54
CA ALA A 172 0.01 -13.86 15.83
C ALA A 172 0.10 -12.78 16.92
N PRO A 173 -0.93 -12.63 17.78
CA PRO A 173 -0.96 -11.61 18.82
C PRO A 173 -0.04 -12.00 19.99
N ILE A 174 1.09 -11.33 20.12
CA ILE A 174 2.03 -11.46 21.23
C ILE A 174 1.65 -10.41 22.28
N LEU A 175 1.21 -10.87 23.46
CA LEU A 175 0.94 -10.00 24.59
C LEU A 175 2.26 -9.71 25.31
N MET A 176 2.62 -8.42 25.37
CA MET A 176 3.82 -7.95 26.04
C MET A 176 3.43 -7.29 27.36
N ASP A 177 3.83 -7.89 28.47
CA ASP A 177 3.55 -7.41 29.82
C ASP A 177 4.76 -6.67 30.41
N TYR A 178 4.50 -5.41 30.75
CA TYR A 178 5.41 -4.42 31.30
C TYR A 178 5.02 -4.01 32.73
N SER A 179 4.19 -4.78 33.45
CA SER A 179 3.70 -4.39 34.78
C SER A 179 4.81 -4.16 35.82
N ASN A 180 6.01 -4.74 35.61
CA ASN A 180 7.14 -4.68 36.55
C ASN A 180 8.31 -3.78 36.08
N VAL A 181 8.03 -2.73 35.29
CA VAL A 181 9.08 -1.89 34.68
C VAL A 181 9.20 -0.47 35.25
N THR A 182 8.58 -0.20 36.40
CA THR A 182 8.70 1.11 37.06
C THR A 182 10.14 1.39 37.53
N GLY A 183 10.60 2.62 37.32
CA GLY A 183 11.98 3.04 37.62
C GLY A 183 13.00 2.33 36.75
N ALA A 184 12.70 2.16 35.45
CA ALA A 184 13.49 1.38 34.51
C ALA A 184 14.91 1.95 34.30
N CYS A 185 15.08 3.26 34.24
CA CYS A 185 16.37 3.87 33.90
C CYS A 185 17.12 4.35 35.15
N LEU A 186 16.40 4.94 36.11
CA LEU A 186 16.99 5.64 37.25
C LEU A 186 16.82 4.92 38.58
N ASN A 187 15.93 3.92 38.63
CA ASN A 187 15.56 3.24 39.87
C ASN A 187 15.05 4.20 40.97
N LYS A 188 14.39 5.30 40.57
CA LYS A 188 13.82 6.34 41.45
C LYS A 188 12.29 6.35 41.48
N GLY A 189 11.65 5.24 41.13
CA GLY A 189 10.19 5.17 40.94
C GLY A 189 9.73 5.76 39.60
N ALA A 190 8.42 5.99 39.44
CA ALA A 190 7.88 6.47 38.16
C ALA A 190 8.11 7.97 37.92
N LEU A 191 8.18 8.80 38.97
CA LEU A 191 8.40 10.24 38.89
C LEU A 191 9.77 10.55 39.52
N PRO A 192 10.87 10.54 38.74
CA PRO A 192 12.23 10.61 39.30
C PRO A 192 12.58 11.94 39.97
N THR A 193 11.82 13.00 39.71
CA THR A 193 11.91 14.31 40.39
C THR A 193 11.01 14.43 41.61
N ASN A 194 10.16 13.42 41.88
CA ASN A 194 9.04 13.44 42.82
C ASN A 194 7.94 14.47 42.51
N ASN A 195 8.02 15.17 41.38
CA ASN A 195 7.00 16.11 40.92
C ASN A 195 6.14 15.47 39.83
N VAL A 196 4.84 15.79 39.81
CA VAL A 196 3.96 15.46 38.68
C VAL A 196 4.21 16.40 37.50
N LEU A 197 4.47 17.68 37.80
CA LEU A 197 4.84 18.71 36.84
C LEU A 197 6.17 19.33 37.27
N ASP A 198 7.14 19.29 36.38
CA ASP A 198 8.38 20.04 36.45
C ASP A 198 8.28 21.25 35.51
N GLU A 199 9.11 22.27 35.73
CA GLU A 199 9.10 23.49 34.94
C GLU A 199 10.50 23.92 34.52
N THR A 200 10.63 24.51 33.33
CA THR A 200 11.87 25.12 32.88
C THR A 200 11.63 26.22 31.85
N THR A 201 12.56 27.17 31.73
CA THR A 201 12.47 28.23 30.72
C THR A 201 13.10 27.78 29.40
N ILE A 202 12.37 27.89 28.29
CA ILE A 202 12.89 27.66 26.93
C ILE A 202 12.52 28.88 26.07
N ASP A 203 13.54 29.52 25.51
CA ASP A 203 13.40 30.70 24.63
C ASP A 203 12.54 31.83 25.25
N GLY A 204 12.64 32.01 26.57
CA GLY A 204 11.90 33.04 27.33
C GLY A 204 10.51 32.62 27.81
N SER A 205 10.00 31.46 27.40
CA SER A 205 8.72 30.90 27.86
C SER A 205 8.92 29.90 29.01
N ASN A 206 8.05 29.93 30.02
CA ASN A 206 8.01 28.87 31.04
C ASN A 206 7.26 27.65 30.50
N ILE A 207 7.92 26.51 30.44
CA ILE A 207 7.40 25.26 29.89
C ILE A 207 7.20 24.28 31.04
N GLN A 208 5.97 23.77 31.20
CA GLN A 208 5.68 22.70 32.14
C GLN A 208 5.74 21.35 31.43
N PHE A 209 6.28 20.34 32.10
CA PHE A 209 6.41 19.00 31.57
C PHE A 209 6.33 17.95 32.67
N THR A 210 6.06 16.70 32.32
CA THR A 210 6.11 15.56 33.25
C THR A 210 7.28 14.65 32.88
N ILE A 211 8.14 14.31 33.83
CA ILE A 211 9.16 13.25 33.63
C ILE A 211 8.63 11.95 34.21
N CYS A 212 8.56 10.89 33.38
CA CYS A 212 8.10 9.58 33.82
C CYS A 212 9.10 8.47 33.44
N ASP A 213 9.49 7.63 34.40
CA ASP A 213 10.42 6.49 34.22
C ASP A 213 9.70 5.14 34.37
N ILE A 214 9.02 4.72 33.30
CA ILE A 214 8.32 3.43 33.21
C ILE A 214 8.64 2.82 31.85
N GLY A 215 9.40 1.73 31.84
CA GLY A 215 9.84 1.03 30.63
C GLY A 215 11.01 1.74 29.93
N ASN A 216 10.91 3.06 29.77
CA ASN A 216 12.01 4.00 29.58
C ASN A 216 11.67 5.31 30.29
N ILE A 217 12.64 6.21 30.38
CA ILE A 217 12.43 7.57 30.87
C ILE A 217 12.00 8.51 29.74
N LEU A 218 10.83 9.13 29.92
CA LEU A 218 10.18 10.04 28.98
C LEU A 218 9.91 11.41 29.60
N VAL A 219 9.95 12.44 28.76
CA VAL A 219 9.55 13.82 29.07
C VAL A 219 8.31 14.15 28.26
N PHE A 220 7.18 14.35 28.91
CA PHE A 220 5.91 14.71 28.28
C PHE A 220 5.70 16.22 28.35
N VAL A 221 5.43 16.86 27.22
CA VAL A 221 5.16 18.29 27.11
C VAL A 221 4.01 18.54 26.14
N ARG A 222 3.22 19.59 26.36
CA ARG A 222 2.16 19.97 25.40
C ARG A 222 2.77 20.35 24.06
N ALA A 223 2.14 19.91 22.97
CA ALA A 223 2.58 20.26 21.62
C ALA A 223 2.59 21.79 21.42
N ASP A 224 1.52 22.47 21.84
CA ASP A 224 1.35 23.93 21.72
C ASP A 224 2.47 24.71 22.44
N ASP A 225 2.91 24.27 23.62
CA ASP A 225 4.00 24.90 24.38
C ASP A 225 5.33 24.88 23.60
N MET A 226 5.50 23.88 22.75
CA MET A 226 6.66 23.71 21.87
C MET A 226 6.47 24.34 20.48
N GLY A 227 5.28 24.90 20.19
CA GLY A 227 4.96 25.51 18.90
C GLY A 227 4.57 24.50 17.82
N ALA A 228 4.10 23.31 18.20
CA ALA A 228 3.62 22.27 17.29
C ALA A 228 2.12 22.01 17.51
N LEU A 229 1.42 21.54 16.49
CA LEU A 229 0.01 21.13 16.58
C LEU A 229 -0.14 19.74 17.22
N GLY A 230 0.91 18.92 17.17
CA GLY A 230 0.91 17.51 17.60
C GLY A 230 0.29 16.54 16.59
N SER A 231 -0.35 17.04 15.53
CA SER A 231 -1.04 16.26 14.49
C SER A 231 -0.23 16.13 13.20
N GLU A 232 0.87 16.87 13.06
CA GLU A 232 1.78 16.82 11.92
C GLU A 232 2.32 15.41 11.68
N THR A 233 2.70 15.12 10.43
CA THR A 233 3.42 13.89 10.09
C THR A 233 4.85 13.96 10.60
N TYR A 234 5.51 12.81 10.75
CA TYR A 234 6.89 12.80 11.23
C TYR A 234 7.85 13.48 10.24
N GLU A 235 7.58 13.42 8.93
CA GLU A 235 8.42 14.09 7.92
C GLU A 235 8.39 15.61 8.07
N VAL A 236 7.24 16.18 8.42
CA VAL A 236 7.11 17.62 8.69
C VAL A 236 7.88 17.99 9.96
N LEU A 237 7.74 17.20 11.02
CA LEU A 237 8.43 17.42 12.29
C LEU A 237 9.95 17.25 12.18
N ASP A 238 10.42 16.28 11.40
CA ASP A 238 11.85 16.01 11.15
C ASP A 238 12.52 17.13 10.33
N GLN A 239 11.76 17.86 9.53
CA GLN A 239 12.25 18.99 8.75
C GLN A 239 12.26 20.31 9.53
N ASP A 240 11.53 20.39 10.65
CA ASP A 240 11.46 21.57 11.51
C ASP A 240 12.65 21.67 12.46
N LYS A 241 13.79 22.13 11.93
CA LYS A 241 15.03 22.32 12.70
C LYS A 241 14.85 23.22 13.93
N PRO A 242 14.13 24.36 13.88
CA PRO A 242 13.82 25.15 15.07
C PRO A 242 13.10 24.36 16.17
N LEU A 243 12.06 23.59 15.82
CA LEU A 243 11.35 22.75 16.78
C LEU A 243 12.26 21.66 17.38
N ILE A 244 13.04 20.97 16.55
CA ILE A 244 14.01 19.96 17.02
C ILE A 244 14.99 20.57 18.02
N ALA A 245 15.51 21.77 17.74
CA ALA A 245 16.40 22.47 18.66
C ALA A 245 15.71 22.81 20.00
N ARG A 246 14.43 23.23 19.99
CA ARG A 246 13.64 23.46 21.21
C ARG A 246 13.43 22.17 22.01
N ILE A 247 13.05 21.08 21.33
CA ILE A 247 12.87 19.75 21.93
C ILE A 247 14.18 19.27 22.57
N ARG A 248 15.31 19.45 21.88
CA ARG A 248 16.64 19.08 22.38
C ARG A 248 17.04 19.88 23.62
N LYS A 249 16.72 21.19 23.69
CA LYS A 249 16.89 22.01 24.91
C LYS A 249 16.05 21.46 26.07
N LEU A 250 14.77 21.15 25.85
CA LEU A 250 13.90 20.56 26.87
C LEU A 250 14.48 19.22 27.38
N ARG A 251 14.85 18.34 26.44
CA ARG A 251 15.45 17.04 26.73
C ARG A 251 16.70 17.17 27.60
N GLY A 252 17.62 18.06 27.22
CA GLY A 252 18.85 18.28 27.98
C GLY A 252 18.58 18.78 29.40
N LYS A 253 17.67 19.75 29.56
CA LYS A 253 17.34 20.29 30.89
C LYS A 253 16.66 19.24 31.77
N ALA A 254 15.73 18.48 31.22
CA ALA A 254 15.09 17.38 31.94
C ALA A 254 16.12 16.29 32.32
N ALA A 255 17.02 15.92 31.41
CA ALA A 255 18.11 14.98 31.67
C ALA A 255 19.05 15.47 32.79
N GLN A 256 19.37 16.76 32.80
CA GLN A 256 20.19 17.39 33.84
C GLN A 256 19.49 17.34 35.20
N MET A 257 18.19 17.64 35.25
CA MET A 257 17.39 17.62 36.49
C MET A 257 17.38 16.25 37.16
N VAL A 258 17.36 15.16 36.38
CA VAL A 258 17.34 13.80 36.92
C VAL A 258 18.72 13.18 37.14
N GLY A 259 19.78 13.90 36.74
CA GLY A 259 21.18 13.51 36.93
C GLY A 259 21.76 12.62 35.82
N MET A 260 21.18 12.65 34.61
CA MET A 260 21.68 11.89 33.46
C MET A 260 22.78 12.63 32.68
N CYS A 261 22.83 13.96 32.77
CA CYS A 261 23.91 14.77 32.22
C CYS A 261 24.32 15.87 33.21
N LYS A 262 25.60 16.26 33.19
CA LYS A 262 26.12 17.33 34.08
C LYS A 262 25.69 18.72 33.62
N ASP A 263 25.70 18.91 32.31
CA ASP A 263 25.26 20.11 31.60
C ASP A 263 24.23 19.67 30.56
N TRP A 264 23.13 20.40 30.46
CA TRP A 264 22.08 20.13 29.48
C TRP A 264 22.60 20.20 28.05
N GLU A 265 23.65 20.99 27.78
CA GLU A 265 24.25 21.10 26.46
C GLU A 265 24.96 19.83 26.00
N LEU A 266 25.36 18.96 26.93
CA LEU A 266 26.09 17.73 26.67
C LEU A 266 25.18 16.49 26.55
N VAL A 267 23.86 16.69 26.45
CA VAL A 267 22.89 15.57 26.49
C VAL A 267 23.09 14.58 25.34
N ASP A 268 23.48 15.03 24.16
CA ASP A 268 23.70 14.14 23.02
C ASP A 268 24.95 13.26 23.21
N ASP A 269 25.98 13.75 23.91
CA ASP A 269 27.19 12.98 24.18
C ASP A 269 27.03 12.04 25.39
N GLN A 270 26.40 12.53 26.46
CA GLN A 270 26.31 11.82 27.74
C GLN A 270 25.10 10.90 27.84
N SER A 271 24.03 11.21 27.11
CA SER A 271 22.79 10.44 27.15
C SER A 271 22.03 10.51 25.82
N PRO A 272 22.63 10.05 24.70
CA PRO A 272 22.14 10.25 23.33
C PRO A 272 20.70 9.77 23.06
N MET A 273 20.27 8.72 23.78
CA MET A 273 18.99 8.04 23.47
C MET A 273 17.88 8.34 24.48
N ILE A 274 18.20 8.77 25.70
CA ILE A 274 17.23 8.97 26.78
C ILE A 274 17.55 10.25 27.58
N PRO A 275 16.57 10.93 28.19
CA PRO A 275 15.14 10.66 28.08
C PRO A 275 14.60 10.97 26.69
N MET A 276 13.56 10.23 26.30
CA MET A 276 12.81 10.51 25.06
C MET A 276 11.83 11.65 25.31
N VAL A 277 11.58 12.50 24.33
CA VAL A 277 10.58 13.59 24.48
C VAL A 277 9.30 13.19 23.76
N VAL A 278 8.14 13.45 24.35
CA VAL A 278 6.84 13.23 23.74
C VAL A 278 6.05 14.52 23.75
N LEU A 279 5.73 15.02 22.56
CA LEU A 279 4.74 16.07 22.40
C LEU A 279 3.36 15.45 22.52
N VAL A 280 2.52 16.00 23.39
CA VAL A 280 1.18 15.50 23.70
C VAL A 280 0.14 16.54 23.33
N SER A 281 -0.94 16.11 22.70
CA SER A 281 -2.08 16.98 22.36
C SER A 281 -3.39 16.19 22.48
N LEU A 282 -4.51 16.90 22.38
CA LEU A 282 -5.80 16.25 22.18
C LEU A 282 -5.77 15.43 20.87
N PRO A 283 -6.44 14.26 20.84
CA PRO A 283 -6.52 13.43 19.65
C PRO A 283 -7.39 14.06 18.58
N THR A 284 -6.99 13.87 17.32
CA THR A 284 -7.77 14.28 16.14
C THR A 284 -8.74 13.18 15.70
N ASN A 285 -8.43 11.92 16.02
CA ASN A 285 -9.33 10.79 15.86
C ASN A 285 -10.23 10.66 17.10
N PRO A 286 -11.57 10.71 16.98
CA PRO A 286 -12.48 10.61 18.13
C PRO A 286 -12.41 9.26 18.87
N ASP A 287 -11.92 8.19 18.23
CA ASP A 287 -11.74 6.87 18.85
C ASP A 287 -10.47 6.79 19.72
N CYS A 288 -9.60 7.80 19.65
CA CYS A 288 -8.37 7.86 20.43
C CYS A 288 -8.56 8.70 21.70
N HIS A 289 -7.71 8.46 22.71
CA HIS A 289 -7.82 9.13 24.00
C HIS A 289 -6.77 10.23 24.19
N VAL A 290 -5.60 10.09 23.55
CA VAL A 290 -4.50 11.05 23.58
C VAL A 290 -3.71 10.95 22.28
N GLN A 291 -3.15 12.06 21.79
CA GLN A 291 -2.24 12.07 20.66
C GLN A 291 -0.80 12.33 21.13
N ALA A 292 0.14 11.56 20.58
CA ALA A 292 1.54 11.58 20.94
C ALA A 292 2.46 11.63 19.71
N ARG A 293 3.53 12.43 19.79
CA ARG A 293 4.67 12.43 18.86
C ARG A 293 5.94 12.26 19.66
N LEU A 294 6.60 11.12 19.49
CA LEU A 294 7.78 10.74 20.26
C LEU A 294 9.05 11.08 19.49
N PHE A 295 9.99 11.72 20.15
CA PHE A 295 11.31 12.06 19.64
C PHE A 295 12.39 11.25 20.36
N LEU A 296 13.25 10.62 19.58
CA LEU A 296 14.39 9.81 20.00
C LEU A 296 15.57 10.16 19.09
N ASP A 297 16.76 10.34 19.65
CA ASP A 297 17.96 10.71 18.88
C ASP A 297 17.72 11.96 17.99
N ASN A 298 17.01 12.95 18.55
CA ASN A 298 16.63 14.20 17.88
C ASN A 298 15.83 14.04 16.57
N MET A 299 15.22 12.88 16.32
CA MET A 299 14.27 12.64 15.23
C MET A 299 12.91 12.20 15.77
N CYS A 300 11.85 12.56 15.07
CA CYS A 300 10.50 12.08 15.32
C CYS A 300 10.40 10.61 14.91
N HIS A 301 9.94 9.78 15.84
CA HIS A 301 9.66 8.39 15.55
C HIS A 301 8.48 8.31 14.57
N PRO A 302 8.58 7.56 13.45
CA PRO A 302 7.54 7.55 12.42
C PRO A 302 6.26 6.84 12.91
N SER A 303 6.37 5.91 13.87
CA SER A 303 5.23 5.36 14.63
C SER A 303 5.28 5.82 16.10
N MET A 304 4.78 5.04 17.05
CA MET A 304 5.17 5.14 18.46
C MET A 304 6.17 4.03 18.84
N ALA A 305 7.12 4.30 19.73
CA ALA A 305 7.92 3.25 20.36
C ALA A 305 7.06 2.53 21.43
N GLY A 306 7.09 1.18 21.48
CA GLY A 306 6.24 0.42 22.41
C GLY A 306 6.44 0.81 23.89
N THR A 307 7.67 1.04 24.33
CA THR A 307 7.99 1.57 25.67
C THR A 307 7.48 2.99 25.89
N GLY A 308 7.46 3.82 24.84
CA GLY A 308 6.85 5.14 24.91
C GLY A 308 5.34 5.06 25.11
N ALA A 309 4.69 4.10 24.45
CA ALA A 309 3.25 3.85 24.64
C ALA A 309 2.93 3.31 26.04
N ILE A 310 3.72 2.36 26.58
CA ILE A 310 3.63 1.90 27.98
C ILE A 310 3.75 3.08 28.94
N CYS A 311 4.76 3.91 28.77
CA CYS A 311 5.00 5.04 29.66
C CYS A 311 3.87 6.09 29.53
N THR A 312 3.38 6.37 28.32
CA THR A 312 2.23 7.26 28.09
C THR A 312 0.98 6.73 28.78
N ALA A 313 0.65 5.44 28.60
CA ALA A 313 -0.51 4.82 29.24
C ALA A 313 -0.39 4.81 30.77
N ALA A 314 0.80 4.54 31.31
CA ALA A 314 1.06 4.63 32.73
C ALA A 314 0.92 6.07 33.26
N CYS A 315 1.45 7.06 32.52
CA CYS A 315 1.34 8.47 32.87
C CYS A 315 -0.11 8.97 32.82
N SER A 316 -0.97 8.37 31.97
CA SER A 316 -2.42 8.63 31.97
C SER A 316 -3.15 8.21 33.25
N ARG A 317 -2.45 7.53 34.18
CA ARG A 317 -2.94 7.17 35.53
C ARG A 317 -2.28 7.98 36.64
N ILE A 318 -1.48 9.00 36.31
CA ILE A 318 -0.89 9.95 37.25
C ILE A 318 -1.71 11.24 37.19
N PRO A 319 -2.58 11.52 38.18
CA PRO A 319 -3.44 12.69 38.17
C PRO A 319 -2.63 13.99 38.05
N GLY A 320 -3.02 14.86 37.11
CA GLY A 320 -2.39 16.16 36.89
C GLY A 320 -1.16 16.13 35.98
N SER A 321 -0.73 14.96 35.50
CA SER A 321 0.34 14.87 34.49
C SER A 321 -0.05 15.54 33.18
N ILE A 322 0.93 15.94 32.36
CA ILE A 322 0.68 16.49 31.02
C ILE A 322 -0.18 15.55 30.16
N VAL A 323 0.01 14.23 30.28
CA VAL A 323 -0.79 13.25 29.55
C VAL A 323 -2.26 13.33 29.97
N THR A 324 -2.56 13.36 31.27
CA THR A 324 -3.95 13.48 31.74
C THR A 324 -4.61 14.81 31.35
N GLN A 325 -3.83 15.89 31.26
CA GLN A 325 -4.34 17.20 30.84
C GLN A 325 -4.73 17.22 29.35
N MET A 326 -4.11 16.36 28.52
CA MET A 326 -4.37 16.22 27.09
C MET A 326 -5.33 15.05 26.79
N MET A 327 -6.16 14.66 27.75
CA MET A 327 -7.19 13.64 27.63
C MET A 327 -8.56 14.19 28.03
N PHE A 328 -9.62 13.71 27.39
CA PHE A 328 -10.98 13.96 27.87
C PHE A 328 -11.24 13.21 29.19
N GLU A 329 -11.95 13.86 30.12
CA GLU A 329 -12.17 13.35 31.49
C GLU A 329 -12.76 11.93 31.52
N GLY A 330 -13.72 11.63 30.62
CA GLY A 330 -14.33 10.30 30.49
C GLY A 330 -13.37 9.17 30.07
N ASN A 331 -12.15 9.48 29.64
CA ASN A 331 -11.14 8.49 29.22
C ASN A 331 -10.16 8.12 30.34
N LEU A 332 -10.14 8.86 31.46
CA LEU A 332 -9.16 8.68 32.55
C LEU A 332 -9.33 7.34 33.31
N GLN A 333 -10.50 6.70 33.21
CA GLN A 333 -10.80 5.45 33.92
C GLN A 333 -10.93 4.23 32.99
N LYS A 334 -10.72 4.39 31.68
CA LYS A 334 -10.88 3.28 30.73
C LYS A 334 -9.81 2.20 30.93
N PRO A 335 -10.13 0.90 30.85
CA PRO A 335 -9.13 -0.16 31.01
C PRO A 335 -8.12 -0.26 29.86
N VAL A 336 -8.44 0.37 28.72
CA VAL A 336 -7.59 0.46 27.53
C VAL A 336 -7.43 1.93 27.15
N ILE A 337 -6.19 2.33 26.90
CA ILE A 337 -5.86 3.66 26.38
C ILE A 337 -5.44 3.54 24.92
N GLU A 338 -6.19 4.22 24.05
CA GLU A 338 -5.90 4.35 22.63
C GLU A 338 -5.01 5.56 22.38
N ILE A 339 -3.74 5.32 22.07
CA ILE A 339 -2.73 6.37 21.84
C ILE A 339 -2.61 6.61 20.33
N GLN A 340 -3.03 7.79 19.87
CA GLN A 340 -2.87 8.19 18.47
C GLN A 340 -1.41 8.59 18.19
N HIS A 341 -0.81 8.01 17.15
CA HIS A 341 0.52 8.34 16.65
C HIS A 341 0.49 8.52 15.13
N ALA A 342 1.62 8.85 14.50
CA ALA A 342 1.66 9.27 13.09
C ALA A 342 1.20 8.21 12.05
N LEU A 343 1.04 6.93 12.42
CA LEU A 343 0.61 5.84 11.51
C LEU A 343 -0.72 5.19 11.92
N GLY A 344 -1.44 5.76 12.90
CA GLY A 344 -2.68 5.20 13.42
C GLY A 344 -2.77 5.31 14.94
N HIS A 345 -3.22 4.26 15.61
CA HIS A 345 -3.33 4.23 17.07
C HIS A 345 -2.80 2.94 17.66
N MET A 346 -2.41 3.01 18.93
CA MET A 346 -1.88 1.89 19.69
C MET A 346 -2.69 1.70 20.98
N PRO A 347 -3.43 0.58 21.11
CA PRO A 347 -4.09 0.24 22.36
C PRO A 347 -3.08 -0.25 23.39
N VAL A 348 -3.22 0.24 24.62
CA VAL A 348 -2.47 -0.22 25.79
C VAL A 348 -3.43 -0.51 26.93
N VAL A 349 -3.38 -1.74 27.47
CA VAL A 349 -4.16 -2.14 28.64
C VAL A 349 -3.47 -1.61 29.89
N VAL A 350 -4.23 -0.92 30.73
CA VAL A 350 -3.72 -0.33 31.98
C VAL A 350 -4.70 -0.58 33.11
N LYS A 351 -4.24 -1.32 34.13
CA LYS A 351 -4.95 -1.57 35.39
C LYS A 351 -4.03 -1.26 36.56
N VAL A 352 -4.49 -0.39 37.45
CA VAL A 352 -3.77 0.01 38.66
C VAL A 352 -4.21 -0.86 39.82
N LYS A 353 -3.28 -1.25 40.70
CA LYS A 353 -3.61 -2.01 41.91
C LYS A 353 -4.52 -1.17 42.84
N PRO A 354 -5.57 -1.77 43.45
CA PRO A 354 -6.44 -1.09 44.39
C PRO A 354 -5.68 -0.55 45.62
N GLY A 355 -6.16 0.55 46.22
CA GLY A 355 -5.69 1.04 47.53
C GLY A 355 -4.52 2.02 47.53
N LEU A 356 -4.16 2.59 46.38
CA LEU A 356 -3.07 3.58 46.23
C LEU A 356 -3.59 5.02 45.99
N GLU A 357 -4.65 5.42 46.68
CA GLU A 357 -5.14 6.81 46.61
C GLU A 357 -4.04 7.77 47.11
N ASN A 358 -3.68 8.77 46.29
CA ASN A 358 -2.64 9.78 46.53
C ASN A 358 -1.16 9.34 46.38
N ARG A 359 -0.87 8.26 45.63
CA ARG A 359 0.52 7.86 45.28
C ARG A 359 0.68 7.56 43.79
N VAL A 360 1.92 7.49 43.33
CA VAL A 360 2.28 6.98 42.01
C VAL A 360 1.68 5.57 41.83
N PRO A 361 0.94 5.29 40.74
CA PRO A 361 0.24 4.03 40.56
C PRO A 361 1.20 2.84 40.44
N GLU A 362 0.89 1.75 41.14
CA GLU A 362 1.43 0.42 40.82
C GLU A 362 0.49 -0.29 39.85
N PHE A 363 1.04 -0.99 38.87
CA PHE A 363 0.26 -1.62 37.83
C PHE A 363 0.03 -3.10 38.12
N GLU A 364 -1.23 -3.53 38.10
CA GLU A 364 -1.61 -4.94 38.00
C GLU A 364 -1.44 -5.42 36.56
N THR A 365 -1.77 -4.56 35.60
CA THR A 365 -1.57 -4.83 34.18
C THR A 365 -1.10 -3.55 33.50
N LEU A 366 0.01 -3.66 32.79
CA LEU A 366 0.50 -2.62 31.90
C LEU A 366 1.05 -3.33 30.66
N SER A 367 0.22 -3.49 29.65
CA SER A 367 0.53 -4.38 28.53
C SER A 367 0.01 -3.86 27.19
N PHE A 368 0.66 -4.28 26.11
CA PHE A 368 0.18 -4.05 24.75
C PHE A 368 0.35 -5.32 23.93
N ILE A 369 -0.33 -5.36 22.78
CA ILE A 369 -0.20 -6.45 21.82
C ILE A 369 0.72 -6.00 20.68
N ARG A 370 1.61 -6.90 20.28
CA ARG A 370 2.42 -6.77 19.08
C ARG A 370 2.38 -8.06 18.28
N THR A 371 2.95 -8.00 17.09
CA THR A 371 3.24 -9.18 16.28
C THR A 371 4.75 -9.24 16.08
N SER A 372 5.29 -10.44 15.84
CA SER A 372 6.68 -10.65 15.41
C SER A 372 6.72 -11.43 14.10
N ARG A 373 7.80 -11.29 13.32
CA ARG A 373 8.06 -12.09 12.13
C ARG A 373 9.56 -12.25 11.91
N ARG A 374 10.03 -13.49 11.81
CA ARG A 374 11.39 -13.84 11.38
C ARG A 374 11.48 -13.61 9.87
N ILE A 375 12.29 -12.64 9.46
CA ILE A 375 12.40 -12.23 8.05
C ILE A 375 13.46 -13.04 7.33
N LEU A 376 14.61 -13.24 7.97
CA LEU A 376 15.78 -13.90 7.40
C LEU A 376 16.54 -14.62 8.50
N GLU A 377 17.04 -15.80 8.16
CA GLU A 377 18.05 -16.54 8.92
C GLU A 377 19.27 -16.72 8.02
N GLY A 378 20.46 -16.50 8.56
CA GLY A 378 21.67 -16.67 7.76
C GLY A 378 22.92 -16.23 8.48
N ASN A 379 23.94 -15.84 7.71
CA ASN A 379 25.20 -15.35 8.23
C ASN A 379 25.49 -13.96 7.67
N ILE A 380 25.93 -13.04 8.53
CA ILE A 380 26.47 -11.75 8.09
C ILE A 380 27.94 -11.90 7.76
N LEU A 381 28.34 -11.47 6.55
CA LEU A 381 29.74 -11.51 6.13
C LEU A 381 30.50 -10.37 6.79
N ILE A 382 31.65 -10.68 7.41
CA ILE A 382 32.44 -9.71 8.16
C ILE A 382 33.34 -8.92 7.21
N PRO A 383 33.19 -7.58 7.11
CA PRO A 383 34.06 -6.74 6.30
C PRO A 383 35.52 -6.81 6.76
N GLY A 384 36.46 -6.70 5.82
CA GLY A 384 37.90 -6.85 6.09
C GLY A 384 38.44 -5.95 7.20
N ASN A 385 37.90 -4.74 7.33
CA ASN A 385 38.32 -3.71 8.28
C ASN A 385 37.82 -3.89 9.72
N VAL A 386 37.03 -4.95 9.99
CA VAL A 386 36.58 -5.30 11.35
C VAL A 386 36.84 -6.77 11.69
N LYS A 387 37.67 -7.46 10.89
CA LYS A 387 38.06 -8.85 11.16
C LYS A 387 38.87 -9.00 12.44
N ASP A 388 39.63 -7.96 12.79
CA ASP A 388 40.44 -7.84 14.00
C ASP A 388 39.62 -7.52 15.26
N CYS A 389 38.30 -7.29 15.14
CA CYS A 389 37.41 -7.19 16.29
C CYS A 389 37.18 -8.53 17.01
N PHE A 390 37.57 -9.64 16.39
CA PHE A 390 37.35 -10.99 16.88
C PHE A 390 38.68 -11.63 17.28
N ASP A 391 38.75 -12.18 18.49
CA ASP A 391 39.92 -12.91 18.98
C ASP A 391 40.20 -14.16 18.13
N ASP A 392 41.44 -14.64 18.12
CA ASP A 392 41.83 -15.86 17.38
C ASP A 392 41.12 -17.13 17.86
N GLN A 393 40.51 -17.09 19.05
CA GLN A 393 39.67 -18.16 19.61
C GLN A 393 38.20 -18.09 19.16
N PHE A 394 37.80 -17.05 18.42
CA PHE A 394 36.46 -16.91 17.90
C PHE A 394 36.28 -17.84 16.70
N ASN A 395 35.72 -19.04 16.95
CA ASN A 395 35.31 -20.01 15.94
C ASN A 395 34.09 -19.52 15.14
N GLY A 396 34.24 -18.43 14.38
CA GLY A 396 33.27 -18.10 13.34
C GLY A 396 33.24 -19.22 12.31
N VAL A 397 32.05 -19.58 11.82
CA VAL A 397 31.89 -20.58 10.77
C VAL A 397 32.73 -20.13 9.57
N ILE A 398 33.83 -20.85 9.31
CA ILE A 398 34.57 -20.70 8.06
C ILE A 398 33.66 -21.26 6.98
N ALA A 399 33.15 -20.39 6.10
CA ALA A 399 32.44 -20.82 4.89
C ALA A 399 33.42 -21.56 3.97
N ASN A 400 33.66 -22.83 4.24
CA ASN A 400 34.34 -23.74 3.32
C ASN A 400 33.27 -24.46 2.51
N GLY A 401 33.46 -24.45 1.19
CA GLY A 401 32.68 -25.27 0.28
C GLY A 401 32.87 -26.77 0.58
N ALA A 402 31.75 -27.48 0.46
CA ALA A 402 31.60 -28.93 0.33
C ALA A 402 31.86 -29.87 1.55
N SER A 403 30.80 -30.67 1.77
CA SER A 403 30.72 -32.09 2.21
C SER A 403 31.00 -32.51 3.65
N SER A 404 29.97 -33.19 4.19
CA SER A 404 29.94 -34.57 4.73
C SER A 404 29.66 -34.75 6.23
N ASP A 405 28.42 -35.20 6.47
CA ASP A 405 28.06 -36.44 7.18
C ASP A 405 28.28 -36.58 8.69
N LYS A 406 27.16 -36.76 9.40
CA LYS A 406 26.79 -37.91 10.26
C LYS A 406 25.44 -37.58 10.94
N ALA A 407 24.46 -38.45 11.09
CA ALA A 407 24.22 -39.82 10.62
C ALA A 407 22.75 -40.14 10.95
N TYR A 408 22.00 -40.67 9.99
CA TYR A 408 20.93 -41.66 10.23
C TYR A 408 20.83 -42.53 8.97
N GLN A 409 21.62 -43.62 8.99
CA GLN A 409 21.44 -44.82 8.17
C GLN A 409 20.36 -45.69 8.84
N ASN A 410 19.57 -46.55 8.20
CA ASN A 410 19.39 -47.01 6.83
C ASN A 410 17.99 -47.66 6.85
N ASP A 411 17.22 -47.55 5.77
CA ASP A 411 16.53 -48.75 5.28
C ASP A 411 16.50 -48.76 3.75
N THR A 412 16.95 -49.87 3.20
CA THR A 412 17.22 -50.11 1.79
C THR A 412 15.96 -50.64 1.09
N ARG A 413 15.50 -49.96 0.05
CA ARG A 413 14.76 -50.59 -1.05
C ARG A 413 15.15 -50.02 -2.42
N SER A 414 15.83 -50.88 -3.17
CA SER A 414 15.73 -51.17 -4.61
C SER A 414 15.24 -50.07 -5.57
N THR A 415 16.09 -49.85 -6.57
CA THR A 415 15.82 -49.30 -7.90
C THR A 415 14.42 -49.62 -8.43
N GLU A 416 13.57 -48.59 -8.49
CA GLU A 416 12.44 -48.49 -9.41
C GLU A 416 12.19 -47.00 -9.70
N GLU A 417 12.11 -46.72 -11.00
CA GLU A 417 11.60 -45.53 -11.71
C GLU A 417 11.33 -44.23 -10.92
N SER A 418 11.84 -43.13 -11.47
CA SER A 418 11.45 -41.75 -11.16
C SER A 418 9.94 -41.62 -10.95
N LYS A 419 9.53 -41.45 -9.69
CA LYS A 419 8.20 -40.94 -9.34
C LYS A 419 8.29 -39.46 -8.93
N PRO A 420 7.27 -38.66 -9.33
CA PRO A 420 7.35 -37.22 -9.37
C PRO A 420 7.14 -36.63 -7.98
N LEU A 421 7.74 -35.46 -7.74
CA LEU A 421 7.37 -34.59 -6.62
C LEU A 421 5.84 -34.43 -6.58
N MET A 422 5.21 -34.83 -5.47
CA MET A 422 3.78 -34.65 -5.28
C MET A 422 3.42 -33.17 -5.18
N ASN A 423 2.76 -32.69 -6.24
CA ASN A 423 1.71 -31.68 -6.30
C ASN A 423 1.61 -30.65 -5.16
N ARG A 424 2.16 -29.46 -5.42
CA ARG A 424 1.32 -28.25 -5.32
C ARG A 424 0.77 -27.98 -6.72
N SER A 425 -0.46 -28.42 -7.01
CA SER A 425 -1.12 -28.01 -8.25
C SER A 425 -1.66 -26.59 -8.07
N ALA A 426 -0.80 -25.59 -8.27
CA ALA A 426 -1.19 -24.23 -8.62
C ALA A 426 -0.36 -23.81 -9.85
N PRO A 427 -0.98 -23.28 -10.91
CA PRO A 427 -0.26 -22.88 -12.12
C PRO A 427 0.76 -21.75 -11.86
N ALA A 428 1.91 -21.78 -12.54
CA ALA A 428 2.89 -20.69 -12.53
C ALA A 428 2.37 -19.56 -13.43
N THR A 429 1.55 -18.69 -12.84
CA THR A 429 0.72 -17.68 -13.52
C THR A 429 1.50 -16.78 -14.48
N THR A 430 2.70 -16.32 -14.11
CA THR A 430 3.53 -15.49 -15.00
C THR A 430 3.91 -16.27 -16.26
N LYS A 431 4.36 -17.51 -16.07
CA LYS A 431 4.74 -18.40 -17.18
C LYS A 431 3.54 -18.71 -18.06
N ASP A 432 2.39 -19.00 -17.47
CA ASP A 432 1.16 -19.32 -18.21
C ASP A 432 0.71 -18.15 -19.09
N PHE A 433 0.75 -16.92 -18.57
CA PHE A 433 0.47 -15.74 -19.39
C PHE A 433 1.50 -15.56 -20.50
N ALA A 434 2.79 -15.73 -20.23
CA ALA A 434 3.83 -15.56 -21.24
C ALA A 434 3.75 -16.61 -22.37
N GLU A 435 3.45 -17.86 -22.01
CA GLU A 435 3.20 -18.95 -22.96
C GLU A 435 1.90 -18.73 -23.75
N PHE A 436 0.83 -18.25 -23.09
CA PHE A 436 -0.42 -17.88 -23.77
C PHE A 436 -0.18 -16.78 -24.80
N VAL A 437 0.50 -15.68 -24.43
CA VAL A 437 0.77 -14.56 -25.34
C VAL A 437 1.60 -15.03 -26.54
N SER A 438 2.71 -15.72 -26.30
CA SER A 438 3.56 -16.22 -27.38
C SER A 438 2.85 -17.25 -28.26
N GLY A 439 1.99 -18.10 -27.68
CA GLY A 439 1.36 -19.24 -28.34
C GLY A 439 0.03 -18.99 -29.06
N LEU A 440 -0.79 -18.01 -28.66
CA LEU A 440 -2.13 -17.80 -29.24
C LEU A 440 -2.05 -17.49 -30.75
N ARG A 441 -2.87 -18.12 -31.59
CA ARG A 441 -2.92 -17.85 -33.04
C ARG A 441 -4.24 -17.21 -33.42
N TYR A 442 -4.28 -16.60 -34.60
CA TYR A 442 -5.49 -15.96 -35.12
C TYR A 442 -6.66 -16.95 -35.30
N ASP A 443 -6.37 -18.18 -35.72
CA ASP A 443 -7.36 -19.24 -35.88
C ASP A 443 -7.94 -19.74 -34.55
N ASP A 444 -7.26 -19.47 -33.44
CA ASP A 444 -7.77 -19.82 -32.10
C ASP A 444 -8.84 -18.80 -31.62
N LEU A 445 -9.03 -17.69 -32.34
CA LEU A 445 -10.05 -16.66 -32.03
C LEU A 445 -11.42 -17.02 -32.63
N THR A 446 -12.44 -17.07 -31.77
CA THR A 446 -13.84 -17.27 -32.22
C THR A 446 -14.35 -16.08 -33.04
N PRO A 447 -15.36 -16.25 -33.91
CA PRO A 447 -15.98 -15.14 -34.63
C PRO A 447 -16.48 -14.02 -33.70
N LYS A 448 -17.12 -14.39 -32.59
CA LYS A 448 -17.60 -13.45 -31.57
C LYS A 448 -16.47 -12.66 -30.92
N ALA A 449 -15.30 -13.28 -30.72
CA ALA A 449 -14.11 -12.59 -30.21
C ALA A 449 -13.62 -11.52 -31.20
N LYS A 450 -13.58 -11.85 -32.50
CA LYS A 450 -13.19 -10.92 -33.57
C LYS A 450 -14.15 -9.74 -33.66
N GLU A 451 -15.46 -10.00 -33.69
CA GLU A 451 -16.52 -8.97 -33.68
C GLU A 451 -16.41 -8.06 -32.45
N LYS A 452 -16.18 -8.64 -31.27
CA LYS A 452 -16.01 -7.86 -30.04
C LYS A 452 -14.79 -6.94 -30.10
N LEU A 453 -13.66 -7.41 -30.64
CA LEU A 453 -12.47 -6.59 -30.81
C LEU A 453 -12.69 -5.44 -31.79
N GLN A 454 -13.47 -5.65 -32.86
CA GLN A 454 -13.84 -4.58 -33.80
C GLN A 454 -14.68 -3.49 -33.12
N LEU A 455 -15.67 -3.88 -32.33
CA LEU A 455 -16.48 -2.93 -31.54
C LEU A 455 -15.61 -2.12 -30.57
N LEU A 456 -14.71 -2.79 -29.84
CA LEU A 456 -13.80 -2.15 -28.90
C LEU A 456 -12.82 -1.20 -29.60
N LEU A 457 -12.32 -1.59 -30.78
CA LEU A 457 -11.44 -0.78 -31.59
C LEU A 457 -12.13 0.48 -32.11
N LEU A 458 -13.34 0.35 -32.66
CA LEU A 458 -14.10 1.50 -33.16
C LEU A 458 -14.46 2.47 -32.03
N ASP A 459 -14.95 1.95 -30.90
CA ASP A 459 -15.26 2.74 -29.71
C ASP A 459 -14.03 3.52 -29.22
N TYR A 460 -12.89 2.83 -29.11
CA TYR A 460 -11.63 3.42 -28.70
C TYR A 460 -11.19 4.56 -29.64
N ILE A 461 -11.17 4.32 -30.95
CA ILE A 461 -10.76 5.36 -31.93
C ILE A 461 -11.70 6.56 -31.81
N GLY A 462 -13.00 6.31 -31.67
CA GLY A 462 -13.99 7.36 -31.54
C GLY A 462 -13.74 8.27 -30.34
N VAL A 463 -13.54 7.67 -29.17
CA VAL A 463 -13.32 8.43 -27.93
C VAL A 463 -11.94 9.10 -27.93
N ALA A 464 -10.89 8.41 -28.39
CA ALA A 464 -9.55 8.98 -28.47
C ALA A 464 -9.53 10.20 -29.41
N ALA A 465 -10.13 10.07 -30.60
CA ALA A 465 -10.23 11.16 -31.57
C ALA A 465 -11.02 12.35 -31.03
N ALA A 466 -12.22 12.11 -30.48
CA ALA A 466 -13.06 13.14 -29.90
C ALA A 466 -12.38 13.88 -28.75
N ALA A 467 -11.66 13.16 -27.89
CA ALA A 467 -10.95 13.76 -26.78
C ALA A 467 -9.87 14.75 -27.22
N THR A 468 -9.27 14.61 -28.41
CA THR A 468 -8.27 15.58 -28.89
C THR A 468 -8.82 17.01 -28.99
N GLN A 469 -10.11 17.17 -29.27
CA GLN A 469 -10.77 18.47 -29.40
C GLN A 469 -11.63 18.82 -28.19
N LEU A 470 -12.33 17.84 -27.62
CA LEU A 470 -13.36 18.06 -26.61
C LEU A 470 -12.85 18.05 -25.17
N SER A 471 -11.68 17.44 -24.92
CA SER A 471 -11.14 17.31 -23.57
C SER A 471 -10.17 18.46 -23.25
N GLU A 472 -10.48 19.17 -22.17
CA GLU A 472 -9.66 20.25 -21.58
C GLU A 472 -8.20 19.87 -21.29
N SER A 473 -7.91 18.58 -21.08
CA SER A 473 -6.56 18.12 -20.73
C SER A 473 -5.66 17.91 -21.96
N SER A 474 -6.24 17.82 -23.15
CA SER A 474 -5.55 17.34 -24.35
C SER A 474 -4.43 18.28 -24.79
N ALA A 475 -4.67 19.60 -24.75
CA ALA A 475 -3.66 20.60 -25.09
C ALA A 475 -2.42 20.51 -24.19
N SER A 476 -2.62 20.33 -22.88
CA SER A 476 -1.53 20.18 -21.90
C SER A 476 -0.73 18.90 -22.12
N PHE A 477 -1.39 17.79 -22.42
CA PHE A 477 -0.72 16.52 -22.70
C PHE A 477 0.10 16.59 -23.99
N VAL A 478 -0.47 17.12 -25.06
CA VAL A 478 0.25 17.33 -26.33
C VAL A 478 1.41 18.30 -26.13
N GLY A 479 1.21 19.41 -25.40
CA GLY A 479 2.26 20.38 -25.09
C GLY A 479 3.45 19.76 -24.34
N CYS A 480 3.17 18.90 -23.35
CA CYS A 480 4.19 18.14 -22.64
C CYS A 480 4.98 17.22 -23.59
N MET A 481 4.29 16.48 -24.46
CA MET A 481 4.96 15.59 -25.40
C MET A 481 5.83 16.36 -26.40
N LYS A 482 5.37 17.51 -26.90
CA LYS A 482 6.18 18.39 -27.77
C LYS A 482 7.47 18.86 -27.09
N ALA A 483 7.41 19.11 -25.78
CA ALA A 483 8.58 19.50 -25.01
C ALA A 483 9.57 18.33 -24.80
N LEU A 484 9.07 17.10 -24.70
CA LEU A 484 9.89 15.90 -24.56
C LEU A 484 10.52 15.45 -25.88
N ASN A 485 9.83 15.62 -27.02
CA ASN A 485 10.40 15.40 -28.36
C ASN A 485 9.52 15.96 -29.49
N GLY A 486 10.11 16.24 -30.67
CA GLY A 486 9.45 16.87 -31.82
C GLY A 486 9.12 15.97 -33.03
N GLY A 487 9.23 14.64 -32.94
CA GLY A 487 8.83 13.77 -34.06
C GLY A 487 9.07 12.27 -33.86
N GLY A 488 8.47 11.47 -34.75
CA GLY A 488 8.70 10.02 -34.87
C GLY A 488 7.87 9.40 -36.00
N VAL A 489 7.50 8.14 -35.88
CA VAL A 489 6.86 7.35 -36.96
C VAL A 489 5.48 6.80 -36.60
N ALA A 490 5.08 6.85 -35.33
CA ALA A 490 3.78 6.37 -34.87
C ALA A 490 2.83 7.54 -34.62
N THR A 491 1.56 7.38 -34.96
CA THR A 491 0.57 8.44 -34.98
C THR A 491 -0.20 8.51 -33.67
N ALA A 492 -0.36 9.73 -33.15
CA ALA A 492 -1.42 10.00 -32.19
C ALA A 492 -2.74 10.20 -32.95
N VAL A 493 -3.76 9.41 -32.62
CA VAL A 493 -5.05 9.38 -33.32
C VAL A 493 -5.63 10.80 -33.43
N ALA A 494 -6.14 11.13 -34.62
CA ALA A 494 -6.85 12.36 -35.00
C ALA A 494 -6.07 13.66 -35.17
N ASN A 495 -4.77 13.71 -34.87
CA ASN A 495 -3.99 14.94 -35.00
C ASN A 495 -2.91 14.90 -36.09
N GLY A 496 -2.73 13.75 -36.76
CA GLY A 496 -1.78 13.48 -37.83
C GLY A 496 -0.31 13.61 -37.41
N GLN A 497 -0.04 13.97 -36.16
CA GLN A 497 1.30 14.19 -35.64
C GLN A 497 1.90 12.84 -35.31
N THR A 498 3.14 12.66 -35.76
CA THR A 498 3.90 11.46 -35.51
C THR A 498 4.87 11.65 -34.35
N TRP A 499 5.04 10.59 -33.59
CA TRP A 499 5.79 10.54 -32.35
C TRP A 499 6.61 9.25 -32.30
N PRO A 500 7.62 9.16 -31.41
CA PRO A 500 8.17 7.88 -31.03
C PRO A 500 7.04 6.99 -30.51
N ALA A 501 7.07 5.69 -30.85
CA ALA A 501 5.99 4.75 -30.51
C ALA A 501 5.55 4.80 -29.03
N PRO A 502 6.45 4.89 -28.03
CA PRO A 502 6.05 5.01 -26.62
C PRO A 502 5.22 6.28 -26.34
N LEU A 503 5.56 7.42 -26.98
CA LEU A 503 4.87 8.69 -26.78
C LEU A 503 3.55 8.75 -27.57
N ALA A 504 3.50 8.17 -28.78
CA ALA A 504 2.25 7.98 -29.51
C ALA A 504 1.27 7.14 -28.68
N ALA A 505 1.73 6.01 -28.16
CA ALA A 505 0.95 5.13 -27.30
C ALA A 505 0.51 5.83 -26.00
N MET A 506 1.35 6.70 -25.43
CA MET A 506 1.00 7.51 -24.26
C MET A 506 -0.15 8.48 -24.54
N LEU A 507 -0.05 9.25 -25.63
CA LEU A 507 -1.09 10.22 -26.02
C LEU A 507 -2.40 9.52 -26.35
N ASN A 508 -2.33 8.49 -27.18
CA ASN A 508 -3.44 7.62 -27.52
C ASN A 508 -4.09 7.01 -26.27
N GLY A 509 -3.25 6.62 -25.30
CA GLY A 509 -3.73 5.99 -24.08
C GLY A 509 -4.33 6.95 -23.08
N ALA A 510 -3.83 8.18 -23.02
CA ALA A 510 -4.34 9.22 -22.14
C ALA A 510 -5.79 9.62 -22.45
N LEU A 511 -6.35 9.16 -23.57
CA LEU A 511 -7.64 9.59 -24.09
C LEU A 511 -8.76 8.53 -23.95
N HIS A 512 -8.51 7.32 -23.41
CA HIS A 512 -9.56 6.29 -23.15
C HIS A 512 -9.23 5.31 -21.99
N PRO A 513 -10.16 4.56 -21.35
CA PRO A 513 -9.84 3.56 -20.31
C PRO A 513 -9.54 2.13 -20.80
N GLY A 514 -10.00 1.72 -21.99
CA GLY A 514 -9.52 0.50 -22.69
C GLY A 514 -8.18 0.71 -23.42
N ALA A 515 -7.49 1.76 -23.02
CA ALA A 515 -6.49 2.43 -23.82
C ALA A 515 -5.17 1.70 -23.91
N SER A 516 -4.66 1.11 -22.84
CA SER A 516 -3.25 0.68 -22.84
C SER A 516 -3.00 -0.36 -23.94
N VAL A 517 -3.91 -1.31 -24.10
CA VAL A 517 -3.87 -2.38 -25.12
C VAL A 517 -3.97 -1.82 -26.54
N ILE A 518 -5.06 -1.11 -26.88
CA ILE A 518 -5.25 -0.62 -28.26
C ILE A 518 -4.23 0.47 -28.61
N SER A 519 -3.86 1.33 -27.66
CA SER A 519 -2.86 2.39 -27.90
C SER A 519 -1.49 1.81 -28.20
N ALA A 520 -1.07 0.79 -27.45
CA ALA A 520 0.15 0.06 -27.74
C ALA A 520 0.08 -0.67 -29.08
N ALA A 521 -1.07 -1.27 -29.40
CA ALA A 521 -1.27 -2.01 -30.63
C ALA A 521 -1.18 -1.11 -31.87
N LEU A 522 -1.88 0.04 -31.86
CA LEU A 522 -1.85 0.99 -32.98
C LEU A 522 -0.44 1.55 -33.18
N ALA A 523 0.23 1.95 -32.09
CA ALA A 523 1.57 2.49 -32.16
C ALA A 523 2.60 1.46 -32.66
N GLU A 524 2.55 0.22 -32.17
CA GLU A 524 3.49 -0.84 -32.58
C GLU A 524 3.16 -1.40 -33.99
N ALA A 525 1.89 -1.48 -34.37
CA ALA A 525 1.50 -1.93 -35.72
C ALA A 525 1.91 -0.92 -36.80
N GLU A 526 1.93 0.38 -36.50
CA GLU A 526 2.39 1.39 -37.44
C GLU A 526 3.92 1.39 -37.61
N THR A 527 4.67 1.08 -36.54
CA THR A 527 6.13 0.94 -36.63
C THR A 527 6.57 -0.37 -37.26
N ASN A 528 5.73 -1.40 -37.20
CA ASN A 528 5.98 -2.71 -37.78
C ASN A 528 5.31 -2.86 -39.16
N ALA A 529 6.04 -2.50 -40.22
CA ALA A 529 5.57 -2.59 -41.61
C ALA A 529 5.21 -4.02 -42.10
N LYS A 530 5.46 -5.06 -41.29
CA LYS A 530 5.12 -6.46 -41.59
C LYS A 530 3.91 -6.96 -40.78
N ALA A 531 3.34 -6.14 -39.89
CA ALA A 531 2.20 -6.52 -39.09
C ALA A 531 0.98 -6.79 -39.98
N THR A 532 0.48 -8.02 -39.96
CA THR A 532 -0.77 -8.36 -40.65
C THR A 532 -1.98 -7.99 -39.81
N THR A 533 -3.16 -7.93 -40.42
CA THR A 533 -4.41 -7.76 -39.64
C THR A 533 -4.62 -8.92 -38.66
N GLU A 534 -4.21 -10.13 -39.04
CA GLU A 534 -4.28 -11.30 -38.17
C GLU A 534 -3.40 -11.11 -36.93
N ASP A 535 -2.13 -10.72 -37.13
CA ASP A 535 -1.21 -10.40 -36.03
C ASP A 535 -1.80 -9.33 -35.11
N PHE A 536 -2.42 -8.29 -35.69
CA PHE A 536 -3.04 -7.20 -34.94
C PHE A 536 -4.22 -7.66 -34.08
N PHE A 537 -5.16 -8.43 -34.64
CA PHE A 537 -6.29 -8.97 -33.86
C PHE A 537 -5.82 -9.93 -32.78
N THR A 538 -4.85 -10.80 -33.08
CA THR A 538 -4.29 -11.70 -32.07
C THR A 538 -3.58 -10.92 -30.96
N ALA A 539 -2.84 -9.86 -31.29
CA ALA A 539 -2.22 -8.99 -30.29
C ALA A 539 -3.27 -8.31 -29.40
N LEU A 540 -4.33 -7.73 -29.98
CA LEU A 540 -5.44 -7.15 -29.22
C LEU A 540 -6.08 -8.19 -28.28
N ALA A 541 -6.37 -9.39 -28.79
CA ALA A 541 -6.94 -10.48 -28.00
C ALA A 541 -6.05 -10.83 -26.81
N THR A 542 -4.75 -11.02 -27.03
CA THR A 542 -3.79 -11.35 -25.94
C THR A 542 -3.72 -10.23 -24.90
N GLY A 543 -3.65 -8.98 -25.32
CA GLY A 543 -3.58 -7.84 -24.41
C GLY A 543 -4.83 -7.69 -23.56
N TYR A 544 -6.00 -7.78 -24.19
CA TYR A 544 -7.27 -7.72 -23.48
C TYR A 544 -7.44 -8.90 -22.52
N GLU A 545 -7.10 -10.12 -22.94
CA GLU A 545 -7.22 -11.31 -22.10
C GLU A 545 -6.36 -11.18 -20.84
N VAL A 546 -5.09 -10.78 -20.98
CA VAL A 546 -4.16 -10.56 -19.86
C VAL A 546 -4.70 -9.47 -18.93
N THR A 547 -5.08 -8.32 -19.46
CA THR A 547 -5.59 -7.21 -18.64
C THR A 547 -6.90 -7.58 -17.93
N CYS A 548 -7.84 -8.24 -18.60
CA CYS A 548 -9.13 -8.62 -18.01
C CYS A 548 -8.95 -9.66 -16.91
N ARG A 549 -8.18 -10.73 -17.16
CA ARG A 549 -7.93 -11.77 -16.15
C ARG A 549 -7.21 -11.22 -14.92
N LEU A 550 -6.22 -10.35 -15.11
CA LEU A 550 -5.54 -9.67 -14.00
C LEU A 550 -6.46 -8.67 -13.29
N GLY A 551 -7.28 -7.92 -14.02
CA GLY A 551 -8.25 -6.98 -13.45
C GLY A 551 -9.31 -7.68 -12.59
N VAL A 552 -9.80 -8.84 -13.04
CA VAL A 552 -10.71 -9.70 -12.27
C VAL A 552 -10.01 -10.22 -11.00
N ALA A 553 -8.76 -10.68 -11.12
CA ALA A 553 -7.99 -11.17 -9.98
C ALA A 553 -7.72 -10.09 -8.92
N LEU A 554 -7.38 -8.88 -9.35
CA LEU A 554 -7.18 -7.72 -8.46
C LEU A 554 -8.49 -7.33 -7.77
N GLY A 555 -9.61 -7.46 -8.47
CA GLY A 555 -10.95 -7.17 -7.97
C GLY A 555 -11.05 -5.75 -7.41
N THR A 556 -11.87 -5.57 -6.37
CA THR A 556 -11.99 -4.28 -5.67
C THR A 556 -10.80 -3.97 -4.78
N GLY A 557 -9.97 -4.96 -4.44
CA GLY A 557 -8.91 -4.75 -3.47
C GLY A 557 -7.80 -3.82 -3.92
N GLY A 558 -7.58 -3.68 -5.24
CA GLY A 558 -6.68 -2.64 -5.74
C GLY A 558 -7.20 -1.23 -5.43
N TYR A 559 -8.51 -1.03 -5.57
CA TYR A 559 -9.15 0.23 -5.23
C TYR A 559 -9.09 0.51 -3.73
N ASP A 560 -9.27 -0.50 -2.87
CA ASP A 560 -9.16 -0.36 -1.41
C ASP A 560 -7.77 0.15 -0.98
N LEU A 561 -6.72 -0.24 -1.70
CA LEU A 561 -5.36 0.23 -1.50
C LEU A 561 -5.04 1.56 -2.20
N GLY A 562 -6.02 2.16 -2.89
CA GLY A 562 -5.86 3.43 -3.60
C GLY A 562 -5.24 3.30 -5.00
N PHE A 563 -5.22 2.12 -5.61
CA PHE A 563 -4.70 1.89 -6.95
C PHE A 563 -5.79 1.80 -8.02
N HIS A 564 -5.49 2.34 -9.21
CA HIS A 564 -6.36 2.31 -10.38
C HIS A 564 -6.03 1.11 -11.28
N ASN A 565 -6.90 0.09 -11.26
CA ASN A 565 -6.69 -1.18 -11.98
C ASN A 565 -6.40 -1.04 -13.48
N ALA A 566 -6.94 0.00 -14.15
CA ALA A 566 -6.71 0.22 -15.58
C ALA A 566 -5.23 0.45 -15.92
N CYS A 567 -4.42 0.95 -14.99
CA CYS A 567 -2.97 1.07 -15.17
C CYS A 567 -2.24 -0.15 -14.62
N THR A 568 -2.64 -0.63 -13.44
CA THR A 568 -1.91 -1.73 -12.78
C THR A 568 -2.02 -3.07 -13.50
N ALA A 569 -3.19 -3.40 -14.07
CA ALA A 569 -3.35 -4.55 -14.97
C ALA A 569 -3.08 -4.20 -16.45
N GLY A 570 -3.27 -2.93 -16.82
CA GLY A 570 -3.17 -2.47 -18.21
C GLY A 570 -1.76 -2.52 -18.80
N ILE A 571 -0.71 -2.35 -17.97
CA ILE A 571 0.69 -2.41 -18.42
C ILE A 571 1.06 -3.82 -18.91
N PHE A 572 0.61 -4.86 -18.23
CA PHE A 572 0.85 -6.26 -18.63
C PHE A 572 0.14 -6.59 -19.94
N GLY A 573 -1.08 -6.09 -20.16
CA GLY A 573 -1.77 -6.26 -21.43
C GLY A 573 -1.09 -5.50 -22.59
N ALA A 574 -0.58 -4.30 -22.35
CA ALA A 574 0.19 -3.56 -23.34
C ALA A 574 1.52 -4.27 -23.69
N ILE A 575 2.20 -4.88 -22.71
CA ILE A 575 3.38 -5.72 -22.96
C ILE A 575 3.02 -6.95 -23.78
N ALA A 576 1.87 -7.59 -23.50
CA ALA A 576 1.40 -8.74 -24.26
C ALA A 576 1.17 -8.38 -25.75
N VAL A 577 0.57 -7.22 -26.02
CA VAL A 577 0.41 -6.69 -27.39
C VAL A 577 1.75 -6.53 -28.10
N ILE A 578 2.69 -5.81 -27.47
CA ILE A 578 4.00 -5.52 -28.07
C ILE A 578 4.76 -6.82 -28.31
N GLY A 579 4.77 -7.71 -27.31
CA GLY A 579 5.40 -9.01 -27.43
C GLY A 579 4.80 -9.87 -28.53
N LYS A 580 3.47 -9.81 -28.73
CA LYS A 580 2.83 -10.54 -29.80
C LYS A 580 3.19 -9.99 -31.18
N LEU A 581 3.12 -8.68 -31.38
CA LEU A 581 3.45 -8.03 -32.65
C LEU A 581 4.93 -8.18 -33.02
N ARG A 582 5.83 -8.22 -32.03
CA ARG A 582 7.27 -8.47 -32.22
C ARG A 582 7.66 -9.95 -32.28
N LYS A 583 6.70 -10.86 -32.11
CA LYS A 583 6.91 -12.32 -32.11
C LYS A 583 7.91 -12.77 -31.02
N GLY A 584 7.82 -12.15 -29.84
CA GLY A 584 8.60 -12.50 -28.67
C GLY A 584 8.32 -13.91 -28.17
N ASN A 585 9.37 -14.56 -27.66
CA ASN A 585 9.22 -15.83 -26.95
C ASN A 585 8.72 -15.61 -25.51
N ALA A 586 8.26 -16.69 -24.87
CA ALA A 586 7.72 -16.64 -23.51
C ALA A 586 8.72 -16.10 -22.47
N ASN A 587 10.02 -16.36 -22.60
CA ASN A 587 11.01 -15.87 -21.63
C ASN A 587 11.14 -14.34 -21.72
N THR A 588 11.26 -13.78 -22.93
CA THR A 588 11.32 -12.32 -23.12
C THR A 588 10.04 -11.63 -22.62
N ILE A 589 8.88 -12.23 -22.81
CA ILE A 589 7.61 -11.69 -22.28
C ILE A 589 7.57 -11.77 -20.75
N ALA A 590 8.02 -12.87 -20.15
CA ALA A 590 8.09 -13.02 -18.71
C ALA A 590 9.09 -12.02 -18.09
N ASP A 591 10.25 -11.81 -18.70
CA ASP A 591 11.22 -10.78 -18.29
C ASP A 591 10.61 -9.38 -18.41
N ALA A 592 9.88 -9.09 -19.48
CA ALA A 592 9.19 -7.81 -19.64
C ALA A 592 8.13 -7.59 -18.54
N PHE A 593 7.35 -8.61 -18.17
CA PHE A 593 6.46 -8.57 -17.01
C PHE A 593 7.25 -8.35 -15.70
N GLY A 594 8.41 -9.00 -15.60
CA GLY A 594 9.35 -8.88 -14.48
C GLY A 594 9.91 -7.47 -14.30
N ILE A 595 10.13 -6.73 -15.38
CA ILE A 595 10.54 -5.32 -15.34
C ILE A 595 9.31 -4.43 -15.04
N ALA A 596 8.15 -4.79 -15.60
CA ALA A 596 6.93 -4.00 -15.50
C ALA A 596 6.39 -3.86 -14.09
N ILE A 597 6.57 -4.85 -13.21
CA ILE A 597 6.10 -4.77 -11.82
C ILE A 597 6.68 -3.56 -11.06
N SER A 598 7.88 -3.08 -11.44
CA SER A 598 8.48 -1.86 -10.90
C SER A 598 7.90 -0.55 -11.48
N LYS A 599 7.07 -0.64 -12.52
CA LYS A 599 6.40 0.48 -13.21
C LYS A 599 4.89 0.50 -12.97
N VAL A 600 4.32 -0.56 -12.41
CA VAL A 600 2.93 -0.63 -11.96
C VAL A 600 2.65 0.54 -11.03
N SER A 601 1.79 1.46 -11.47
CA SER A 601 1.46 2.69 -10.76
C SER A 601 0.00 3.09 -11.03
N GLY A 602 -0.49 4.13 -10.37
CA GLY A 602 -1.83 4.66 -10.63
C GLY A 602 -2.59 5.02 -9.37
N SER A 603 -2.11 6.00 -8.61
CA SER A 603 -2.79 6.48 -7.41
C SER A 603 -4.15 7.09 -7.72
N MET A 604 -5.19 6.66 -7.02
CA MET A 604 -6.55 7.21 -7.13
C MET A 604 -6.72 8.58 -6.45
N GLN A 605 -5.63 9.21 -6.00
CA GLN A 605 -5.66 10.54 -5.38
C GLN A 605 -6.30 11.62 -6.27
N TYR A 606 -6.43 11.37 -7.58
CA TYR A 606 -7.18 12.23 -8.49
C TYR A 606 -8.65 12.44 -8.09
N LEU A 607 -9.23 11.55 -7.27
CA LEU A 607 -10.58 11.70 -6.74
C LEU A 607 -10.72 12.92 -5.81
N THR A 608 -9.62 13.43 -5.26
CA THR A 608 -9.63 14.56 -4.32
C THR A 608 -9.99 15.88 -4.98
N ASN A 609 -9.57 16.10 -6.24
CA ASN A 609 -9.77 17.37 -6.94
C ASN A 609 -10.12 17.21 -8.43
N GLY A 610 -10.40 15.98 -8.89
CA GLY A 610 -10.72 15.70 -10.29
C GLY A 610 -9.52 15.81 -11.24
N SER A 611 -8.28 15.63 -10.75
CA SER A 611 -7.09 15.85 -11.58
C SER A 611 -6.96 14.90 -12.78
N TRP A 612 -6.35 15.41 -13.85
CA TRP A 612 -6.28 14.71 -15.13
C TRP A 612 -5.32 13.52 -15.16
N ASN A 613 -4.53 13.25 -14.11
CA ASN A 613 -3.69 12.05 -14.07
C ASN A 613 -4.50 10.75 -14.14
N LYS A 614 -5.78 10.75 -13.75
CA LYS A 614 -6.71 9.65 -14.05
C LYS A 614 -6.70 9.25 -15.52
N ARG A 615 -6.65 10.25 -16.40
CA ARG A 615 -6.61 10.09 -17.86
C ARG A 615 -5.23 9.59 -18.29
N LEU A 616 -4.15 10.10 -17.69
CA LEU A 616 -2.77 9.69 -17.99
C LEU A 616 -2.44 8.24 -17.61
N HIS A 617 -3.08 7.68 -16.58
CA HIS A 617 -2.83 6.33 -16.08
C HIS A 617 -2.71 5.25 -17.18
N PRO A 618 -3.72 5.03 -18.05
CA PRO A 618 -3.58 4.08 -19.15
C PRO A 618 -2.53 4.50 -20.21
N GLY A 619 -2.28 5.79 -20.38
CA GLY A 619 -1.18 6.30 -21.22
C GLY A 619 0.20 5.93 -20.68
N PHE A 620 0.43 6.07 -19.36
CA PHE A 620 1.65 5.62 -18.70
C PHE A 620 1.85 4.11 -18.84
N ALA A 621 0.79 3.32 -18.66
CA ALA A 621 0.85 1.88 -18.87
C ALA A 621 1.26 1.51 -20.31
N ALA A 622 0.70 2.19 -21.31
CA ALA A 622 1.06 1.97 -22.72
C ALA A 622 2.51 2.38 -23.01
N HIS A 623 2.93 3.56 -22.54
CA HIS A 623 4.29 4.06 -22.67
C HIS A 623 5.32 3.12 -22.05
N ASP A 624 5.13 2.80 -20.77
CA ASP A 624 6.09 2.03 -20.00
C ASP A 624 6.19 0.59 -20.50
N ALA A 625 5.13 0.04 -21.10
CA ALA A 625 5.17 -1.26 -21.75
C ALA A 625 6.22 -1.34 -22.88
N PHE A 626 6.35 -0.29 -23.72
CA PHE A 626 7.40 -0.25 -24.74
C PHE A 626 8.79 -0.25 -24.12
N ILE A 627 8.97 0.49 -23.03
CA ILE A 627 10.26 0.57 -22.32
C ILE A 627 10.60 -0.79 -21.72
N CYS A 628 9.68 -1.39 -20.95
CA CYS A 628 9.86 -2.69 -20.31
C CYS A 628 10.15 -3.80 -21.32
N TYR A 629 9.38 -3.86 -22.42
CA TYR A 629 9.58 -4.88 -23.43
C TYR A 629 10.91 -4.70 -24.17
N THR A 630 11.26 -3.47 -24.57
CA THR A 630 12.53 -3.21 -25.27
C THR A 630 13.74 -3.51 -24.39
N LEU A 631 13.66 -3.27 -23.07
CA LEU A 631 14.70 -3.68 -22.13
C LEU A 631 14.85 -5.21 -22.05
N ALA A 632 13.74 -5.94 -21.94
CA ALA A 632 13.76 -7.40 -21.92
C ALA A 632 14.28 -7.98 -23.25
N GLU A 633 13.89 -7.40 -24.38
CA GLU A 633 14.38 -7.76 -25.72
C GLU A 633 15.90 -7.54 -25.86
N ALA A 634 16.44 -6.52 -25.19
CA ALA A 634 17.88 -6.27 -25.10
C ALA A 634 18.62 -7.19 -24.10
N GLY A 635 17.91 -8.08 -23.40
CA GLY A 635 18.49 -9.06 -22.46
C GLY A 635 18.55 -8.58 -21.00
N VAL A 636 17.84 -7.50 -20.63
CA VAL A 636 17.68 -7.12 -19.22
C VAL A 636 16.80 -8.16 -18.53
N LEU A 637 17.33 -8.77 -17.48
CA LEU A 637 16.63 -9.78 -16.69
C LEU A 637 15.51 -9.15 -15.85
N GLY A 638 14.29 -9.67 -15.97
CA GLY A 638 13.15 -9.25 -15.16
C GLY A 638 13.10 -9.95 -13.81
N ALA A 639 12.36 -9.38 -12.85
CA ALA A 639 12.05 -10.07 -11.61
C ALA A 639 11.25 -11.36 -11.90
N ALA A 640 11.59 -12.46 -11.24
CA ALA A 640 10.81 -13.70 -11.32
C ALA A 640 9.45 -13.54 -10.64
N ASP A 641 8.45 -14.28 -11.14
CA ASP A 641 7.08 -14.34 -10.61
C ASP A 641 6.43 -12.96 -10.35
N PRO A 642 6.48 -12.00 -11.29
CA PRO A 642 5.98 -10.63 -11.10
C PRO A 642 4.47 -10.54 -10.85
N ILE A 643 3.69 -11.59 -11.12
CA ILE A 643 2.24 -11.60 -10.92
C ILE A 643 1.88 -12.28 -9.59
N GLU A 644 2.33 -13.53 -9.42
CA GLU A 644 1.98 -14.43 -8.32
C GLU A 644 2.99 -14.41 -7.16
N GLY A 645 4.20 -13.90 -7.38
CA GLY A 645 5.29 -13.91 -6.42
C GLY A 645 4.99 -13.05 -5.19
N LYS A 646 5.77 -13.23 -4.13
CA LYS A 646 5.56 -12.57 -2.82
C LYS A 646 5.39 -11.04 -2.91
N PHE A 647 6.12 -10.39 -3.81
CA PHE A 647 6.03 -8.95 -4.09
C PHE A 647 5.41 -8.66 -5.47
N GLY A 648 4.75 -9.66 -6.05
CA GLY A 648 4.09 -9.59 -7.34
C GLY A 648 2.75 -8.86 -7.26
N LEU A 649 2.19 -8.60 -8.44
CA LEU A 649 1.00 -7.80 -8.66
C LEU A 649 -0.15 -8.19 -7.74
N LEU A 650 -0.47 -9.49 -7.68
CA LEU A 650 -1.65 -9.97 -6.95
C LEU A 650 -1.49 -9.87 -5.43
N ASN A 651 -0.24 -9.86 -4.92
CA ASN A 651 0.01 -9.81 -3.48
C ASN A 651 0.18 -8.38 -2.93
N VAL A 652 0.63 -7.43 -3.76
CA VAL A 652 0.96 -6.07 -3.32
C VAL A 652 -0.10 -5.05 -3.73
N TYR A 653 -0.80 -5.27 -4.84
CA TYR A 653 -1.74 -4.31 -5.42
C TYR A 653 -3.21 -4.72 -5.26
N SER A 654 -3.51 -5.62 -4.31
CA SER A 654 -4.88 -5.93 -3.91
C SER A 654 -4.98 -6.19 -2.39
N SER A 655 -6.01 -5.62 -1.74
CA SER A 655 -6.36 -5.90 -0.34
C SER A 655 -7.06 -7.26 -0.15
N LEU A 656 -7.49 -7.92 -1.23
CA LEU A 656 -8.29 -9.13 -1.17
C LEU A 656 -7.45 -10.29 -0.59
N LYS A 657 -8.02 -11.03 0.37
CA LYS A 657 -7.35 -12.14 1.06
C LYS A 657 -7.64 -13.48 0.39
N GLY A 658 -6.65 -14.36 0.34
CA GLY A 658 -6.73 -15.71 -0.25
C GLY A 658 -5.83 -15.84 -1.49
N PRO A 659 -5.71 -17.05 -2.08
CA PRO A 659 -4.97 -17.22 -3.33
C PRO A 659 -5.74 -16.51 -4.44
N LEU A 660 -5.39 -15.26 -4.69
CA LEU A 660 -5.85 -14.52 -5.85
C LEU A 660 -5.25 -15.21 -7.06
N SER A 661 -6.13 -15.76 -7.88
CA SER A 661 -5.78 -16.35 -9.16
C SER A 661 -6.52 -15.55 -10.21
N PRO A 662 -5.95 -15.39 -11.42
CA PRO A 662 -6.69 -14.96 -12.59
C PRO A 662 -7.74 -16.03 -12.93
N ARG A 663 -8.80 -16.08 -12.12
CA ARG A 663 -9.92 -17.00 -12.24
C ARG A 663 -10.71 -16.56 -13.47
N SER A 664 -10.57 -17.33 -14.53
CA SER A 664 -11.50 -17.36 -15.64
C SER A 664 -12.19 -18.73 -15.63
N PRO A 665 -13.48 -18.83 -16.01
CA PRO A 665 -14.08 -20.13 -16.33
C PRO A 665 -13.39 -20.82 -17.52
N LEU A 666 -12.61 -20.07 -18.31
CA LEU A 666 -11.82 -20.57 -19.42
C LEU A 666 -10.41 -21.01 -18.96
N PRO A 667 -9.90 -22.17 -19.42
CA PRO A 667 -8.50 -22.53 -19.29
C PRO A 667 -7.56 -21.38 -19.69
N PHE A 668 -6.36 -21.30 -19.10
CA PHE A 668 -5.35 -20.26 -19.43
C PHE A 668 -4.94 -20.23 -20.91
N LYS A 669 -5.17 -21.32 -21.63
CA LYS A 669 -4.89 -21.45 -23.07
C LYS A 669 -6.04 -20.96 -23.96
N GLU A 670 -7.21 -20.70 -23.40
CA GLU A 670 -8.39 -20.23 -24.11
C GLU A 670 -8.52 -18.71 -23.95
N CYS A 671 -9.08 -18.05 -24.97
CA CYS A 671 -9.24 -16.61 -25.02
C CYS A 671 -10.74 -16.27 -25.04
N GLY A 672 -11.17 -15.31 -24.23
CA GLY A 672 -12.59 -14.93 -24.16
C GLY A 672 -13.02 -14.18 -22.91
N GLU A 673 -12.16 -13.98 -21.91
CA GLU A 673 -12.51 -13.21 -20.71
C GLU A 673 -12.96 -11.78 -21.10
N PHE A 674 -12.33 -11.21 -22.12
CA PHE A 674 -12.64 -9.87 -22.61
C PHE A 674 -14.01 -9.74 -23.32
N LEU A 675 -14.71 -10.85 -23.60
CA LEU A 675 -16.08 -10.79 -24.13
C LEU A 675 -17.03 -10.08 -23.15
N SER A 676 -16.69 -10.07 -21.86
CA SER A 676 -17.40 -9.37 -20.79
C SER A 676 -17.09 -7.86 -20.69
N VAL A 677 -16.19 -7.32 -21.52
CA VAL A 677 -15.86 -5.88 -21.49
C VAL A 677 -17.07 -5.08 -21.95
N ALA A 678 -17.58 -4.20 -21.09
CA ALA A 678 -18.68 -3.32 -21.43
C ALA A 678 -18.23 -2.15 -22.32
N ILE A 679 -19.10 -1.71 -23.25
CA ILE A 679 -18.90 -0.50 -24.04
C ILE A 679 -19.83 0.58 -23.50
N LYS A 680 -19.26 1.74 -23.16
CA LYS A 680 -20.02 2.81 -22.52
C LYS A 680 -20.83 3.60 -23.56
N PRO A 681 -22.17 3.61 -23.51
CA PRO A 681 -22.99 4.46 -24.37
C PRO A 681 -22.81 5.96 -24.04
N PHE A 682 -22.62 6.28 -22.75
CA PHE A 682 -22.58 7.66 -22.25
C PHE A 682 -21.18 8.02 -21.73
N PRO A 683 -20.74 9.29 -21.86
CA PRO A 683 -19.41 9.74 -21.42
C PRO A 683 -19.24 9.88 -19.89
N ALA A 684 -20.00 9.12 -19.10
CA ALA A 684 -20.03 9.17 -17.63
C ALA A 684 -19.48 7.88 -16.97
N CYS A 685 -19.38 7.89 -15.63
CA CYS A 685 -19.06 6.69 -14.86
C CYS A 685 -20.09 5.57 -15.15
N ARG A 686 -19.62 4.33 -15.32
CA ARG A 686 -20.48 3.17 -15.66
C ARG A 686 -21.64 3.01 -14.67
N MET A 687 -21.39 3.34 -13.41
CA MET A 687 -22.34 3.21 -12.29
C MET A 687 -23.53 4.18 -12.36
N THR A 688 -23.52 5.17 -13.26
CA THR A 688 -24.64 6.11 -13.44
C THR A 688 -25.49 5.79 -14.68
N HIS A 689 -25.11 4.79 -15.50
CA HIS A 689 -25.73 4.58 -16.81
C HIS A 689 -27.19 4.17 -16.71
N GLY A 690 -27.53 3.32 -15.74
CA GLY A 690 -28.93 2.94 -15.54
C GLY A 690 -29.81 4.12 -15.09
N HIS A 691 -29.30 5.06 -14.29
CA HIS A 691 -30.03 6.29 -13.96
C HIS A 691 -30.22 7.20 -15.17
N ILE A 692 -29.24 7.29 -16.07
CA ILE A 692 -29.37 8.06 -17.32
C ILE A 692 -30.50 7.48 -18.18
N GLU A 693 -30.57 6.17 -18.32
CA GLU A 693 -31.62 5.47 -19.08
C GLU A 693 -32.99 5.65 -18.45
N LEU A 694 -33.11 5.39 -17.14
CA LEU A 694 -34.37 5.53 -16.42
C LEU A 694 -34.85 6.98 -16.40
N ALA A 695 -33.96 7.96 -16.16
CA ALA A 695 -34.33 9.37 -16.16
C ALA A 695 -34.79 9.83 -17.54
N THR A 696 -34.13 9.38 -18.61
CA THR A 696 -34.56 9.68 -19.99
C THR A 696 -35.94 9.09 -20.25
N LYS A 697 -36.16 7.80 -19.95
CA LYS A 697 -37.43 7.09 -20.15
C LYS A 697 -38.57 7.74 -19.35
N MET A 698 -38.34 8.05 -18.07
CA MET A 698 -39.39 8.54 -17.18
C MET A 698 -39.74 10.02 -17.41
N SER A 699 -38.84 10.80 -18.01
CA SER A 699 -39.09 12.21 -18.33
C SER A 699 -39.72 12.41 -19.72
N GLU A 700 -39.84 11.34 -20.52
CA GLU A 700 -40.53 11.37 -21.80
C GLU A 700 -42.01 11.75 -21.61
N GLY A 701 -42.44 12.83 -22.26
CA GLY A 701 -43.82 13.33 -22.18
C GLY A 701 -44.10 14.31 -21.04
N GLN A 702 -43.38 14.22 -19.90
CA GLN A 702 -43.52 15.19 -18.80
C GLN A 702 -42.18 15.41 -18.06
N LYS A 703 -41.73 16.66 -18.01
CA LYS A 703 -40.47 17.05 -17.32
C LYS A 703 -40.68 17.94 -16.10
N ALA A 704 -41.75 18.75 -16.11
CA ALA A 704 -42.07 19.73 -15.08
C ALA A 704 -42.98 19.15 -13.99
N GLY A 705 -43.03 19.81 -12.83
CA GLY A 705 -43.87 19.42 -11.70
C GLY A 705 -43.26 18.28 -10.85
N VAL A 706 -41.95 18.07 -10.95
CA VAL A 706 -41.22 17.11 -10.12
C VAL A 706 -40.98 17.72 -8.74
N LYS A 707 -41.41 17.00 -7.70
CA LYS A 707 -41.16 17.35 -6.31
C LYS A 707 -39.86 16.73 -5.81
N SER A 708 -39.61 15.45 -6.09
CA SER A 708 -38.33 14.80 -5.80
C SER A 708 -38.07 13.59 -6.70
N ILE A 709 -36.79 13.28 -6.90
CA ILE A 709 -36.31 12.08 -7.60
C ILE A 709 -35.39 11.33 -6.64
N THR A 710 -35.65 10.06 -6.36
CA THR A 710 -34.79 9.20 -5.55
C THR A 710 -34.14 8.15 -6.44
N ALA A 711 -32.82 8.20 -6.55
CA ALA A 711 -31.97 7.29 -7.31
C ALA A 711 -31.37 6.23 -6.38
N SER A 712 -31.82 4.98 -6.50
CA SER A 712 -31.32 3.86 -5.69
C SER A 712 -30.19 3.12 -6.40
N LEU A 713 -29.15 2.77 -5.64
CA LEU A 713 -27.96 2.09 -6.13
C LEU A 713 -27.62 0.88 -5.24
N SER A 714 -26.80 -0.03 -5.76
CA SER A 714 -26.16 -1.06 -4.94
C SER A 714 -25.19 -0.44 -3.92
N LYS A 715 -24.86 -1.21 -2.88
CA LYS A 715 -23.93 -0.83 -1.83
C LYS A 715 -22.52 -0.51 -2.37
N GLU A 716 -22.09 -1.19 -3.43
CA GLU A 716 -20.78 -1.00 -4.05
C GLU A 716 -20.73 0.29 -4.90
N CYS A 717 -21.81 0.62 -5.60
CA CYS A 717 -21.87 1.80 -6.46
C CYS A 717 -22.02 3.10 -5.66
N TYR A 718 -22.73 3.05 -4.52
CA TYR A 718 -23.11 4.24 -3.77
C TYR A 718 -21.93 5.12 -3.31
N PRO A 719 -20.84 4.61 -2.69
CA PRO A 719 -19.71 5.45 -2.28
C PRO A 719 -19.04 6.19 -3.46
N ILE A 720 -19.13 5.61 -4.66
CA ILE A 720 -18.42 6.12 -5.84
C ILE A 720 -19.23 7.20 -6.55
N VAL A 721 -20.54 7.03 -6.74
CA VAL A 721 -21.36 7.99 -7.52
C VAL A 721 -22.60 8.54 -6.79
N GLY A 722 -23.04 7.87 -5.73
CA GLY A 722 -24.28 8.17 -5.02
C GLY A 722 -24.13 8.99 -3.74
N GLU A 723 -23.01 8.89 -3.04
CA GLU A 723 -22.82 9.58 -1.75
C GLU A 723 -22.95 11.12 -1.90
N PRO A 724 -23.74 11.82 -1.06
CA PRO A 724 -24.07 13.24 -1.23
C PRO A 724 -22.93 14.18 -0.80
N LYS A 725 -21.75 14.05 -1.42
CA LYS A 725 -20.62 14.97 -1.24
C LYS A 725 -20.88 16.28 -2.01
N PRO A 726 -20.42 17.44 -1.51
CA PRO A 726 -20.65 18.72 -2.19
C PRO A 726 -20.25 18.73 -3.68
N SER A 727 -19.13 18.10 -4.03
CA SER A 727 -18.67 17.99 -5.42
C SER A 727 -19.54 17.09 -6.29
N LYS A 728 -20.33 16.18 -5.73
CA LYS A 728 -21.25 15.32 -6.49
C LYS A 728 -22.63 15.93 -6.59
N VAL A 729 -23.14 16.53 -5.52
CA VAL A 729 -24.44 17.21 -5.55
C VAL A 729 -24.37 18.43 -6.47
N HIS A 730 -23.29 19.22 -6.38
CA HIS A 730 -23.04 20.39 -7.22
C HIS A 730 -21.67 20.28 -7.89
N PRO A 731 -21.55 19.52 -8.99
CA PRO A 731 -20.28 19.37 -9.68
C PRO A 731 -19.78 20.71 -10.22
N LYS A 732 -18.48 20.97 -10.05
CA LYS A 732 -17.85 22.22 -10.49
C LYS A 732 -17.01 22.04 -11.75
N ASN A 733 -16.71 20.81 -12.13
CA ASN A 733 -15.92 20.46 -13.31
C ASN A 733 -16.45 19.17 -13.95
N VAL A 734 -15.91 18.84 -15.13
CA VAL A 734 -16.33 17.66 -15.92
C VAL A 734 -16.14 16.36 -15.15
N VAL A 735 -15.04 16.22 -14.40
CA VAL A 735 -14.75 14.97 -13.67
C VAL A 735 -15.73 14.77 -12.53
N ASP A 736 -16.04 15.81 -11.76
CA ASP A 736 -17.09 15.78 -10.74
C ASP A 736 -18.43 15.32 -11.35
N ALA A 737 -18.82 15.93 -12.48
CA ALA A 737 -20.06 15.62 -13.19
C ALA A 737 -20.10 14.18 -13.73
N GLN A 738 -18.95 13.63 -14.16
CA GLN A 738 -18.83 12.24 -14.62
C GLN A 738 -19.08 11.21 -13.50
N PHE A 739 -18.82 11.57 -12.24
CA PHE A 739 -18.95 10.70 -11.06
C PHE A 739 -20.12 11.12 -10.15
N SER A 740 -21.13 11.78 -10.71
CA SER A 740 -22.31 12.23 -9.96
C SER A 740 -23.59 11.61 -10.51
N THR A 741 -24.23 10.73 -9.72
CA THR A 741 -25.58 10.25 -10.03
C THR A 741 -26.59 11.40 -10.05
N PHE A 742 -26.41 12.41 -9.21
CA PHE A 742 -27.27 13.60 -9.16
C PHE A 742 -27.31 14.32 -10.52
N TYR A 743 -26.14 14.70 -11.01
CA TYR A 743 -26.00 15.42 -12.27
C TYR A 743 -26.39 14.59 -13.48
N GLN A 744 -25.92 13.34 -13.55
CA GLN A 744 -26.25 12.46 -14.67
C GLN A 744 -27.75 12.16 -14.75
N THR A 745 -28.44 12.04 -13.60
CA THR A 745 -29.90 11.92 -13.56
C THR A 745 -30.58 13.21 -14.02
N ALA A 746 -30.17 14.37 -13.49
CA ALA A 746 -30.80 15.65 -13.80
C ALA A 746 -30.63 16.06 -15.26
N ILE A 747 -29.43 15.92 -15.83
CA ILE A 747 -29.19 16.28 -17.23
C ILE A 747 -29.95 15.36 -18.19
N ALA A 748 -29.99 14.05 -17.90
CA ALA A 748 -30.75 13.08 -18.68
C ALA A 748 -32.26 13.33 -18.57
N TRP A 749 -32.76 13.71 -17.39
CA TRP A 749 -34.16 14.09 -17.20
C TRP A 749 -34.55 15.28 -18.10
N LEU A 750 -33.72 16.32 -18.14
CA LEU A 750 -34.02 17.54 -18.87
C LEU A 750 -33.80 17.43 -20.38
N HIS A 751 -32.73 16.76 -20.81
CA HIS A 751 -32.30 16.78 -22.21
C HIS A 751 -32.28 15.40 -22.89
N GLY A 752 -32.53 14.33 -22.15
CA GLY A 752 -32.37 12.96 -22.61
C GLY A 752 -30.90 12.53 -22.70
N SER A 753 -30.69 11.29 -23.12
CA SER A 753 -29.37 10.62 -23.11
C SER A 753 -28.49 10.88 -24.35
N LYS A 754 -29.02 11.54 -25.39
CA LYS A 754 -28.37 11.64 -26.72
C LYS A 754 -27.43 12.84 -26.89
N LEU A 755 -27.19 13.62 -25.84
CA LEU A 755 -26.32 14.81 -25.93
C LEU A 755 -24.82 14.49 -26.09
N GLY A 756 -24.40 13.25 -25.83
CA GLY A 756 -22.98 12.87 -25.91
C GLY A 756 -22.13 13.73 -24.96
N TRP A 757 -21.00 14.26 -25.43
CA TRP A 757 -20.11 15.10 -24.60
C TRP A 757 -20.71 16.46 -24.23
N LYS A 758 -21.68 16.97 -25.01
CA LYS A 758 -22.32 18.28 -24.77
C LYS A 758 -23.10 18.36 -23.47
N VAL A 759 -23.34 17.23 -22.79
CA VAL A 759 -23.90 17.23 -21.44
C VAL A 759 -23.14 18.19 -20.52
N TYR A 760 -21.81 18.26 -20.64
CA TYR A 760 -20.98 19.04 -19.74
C TYR A 760 -21.02 20.56 -19.97
N ASP A 761 -21.60 21.02 -21.07
CA ASP A 761 -21.83 22.45 -21.31
C ASP A 761 -22.87 23.03 -20.31
N TYR A 762 -23.65 22.15 -19.68
CA TYR A 762 -24.75 22.49 -18.77
C TYR A 762 -24.37 22.39 -17.28
N ILE A 763 -23.09 22.25 -16.92
CA ILE A 763 -22.67 22.17 -15.50
C ILE A 763 -23.12 23.40 -14.71
N GLN A 764 -23.17 24.57 -15.35
CA GLN A 764 -23.60 25.84 -14.75
C GLN A 764 -25.02 26.26 -15.15
N ASP A 765 -25.79 25.37 -15.79
CA ASP A 765 -27.16 25.67 -16.21
C ASP A 765 -28.10 25.72 -15.00
N THR A 766 -28.91 26.78 -14.91
CA THR A 766 -29.79 27.00 -13.76
C THR A 766 -30.92 25.98 -13.66
N GLN A 767 -31.44 25.47 -14.79
CA GLN A 767 -32.51 24.46 -14.76
C GLN A 767 -31.97 23.11 -14.29
N VAL A 768 -30.75 22.75 -14.70
CA VAL A 768 -30.06 21.58 -14.17
C VAL A 768 -29.82 21.77 -12.68
N TYR A 769 -29.33 22.93 -12.25
CA TYR A 769 -29.09 23.25 -10.84
C TYR A 769 -30.35 23.10 -9.98
N ASP A 770 -31.47 23.66 -10.42
CA ASP A 770 -32.76 23.57 -9.72
C ASP A 770 -33.24 22.11 -9.57
N LEU A 771 -32.92 21.25 -10.55
CA LEU A 771 -33.28 19.83 -10.49
C LEU A 771 -32.33 19.04 -9.60
N LEU A 772 -31.04 19.40 -9.50
CA LEU A 772 -30.08 18.75 -8.60
C LEU A 772 -30.57 18.74 -7.15
N GLU A 773 -31.15 19.85 -6.68
CA GLU A 773 -31.72 20.00 -5.33
C GLU A 773 -32.87 19.02 -5.04
N LYS A 774 -33.49 18.49 -6.10
CA LYS A 774 -34.60 17.54 -6.01
C LYS A 774 -34.15 16.09 -6.15
N VAL A 775 -32.91 15.84 -6.58
CA VAL A 775 -32.36 14.49 -6.70
C VAL A 775 -31.78 14.05 -5.36
N LYS A 776 -32.20 12.88 -4.89
CA LYS A 776 -31.70 12.19 -3.71
C LYS A 776 -31.16 10.84 -4.13
N THR A 777 -30.27 10.29 -3.33
CA THR A 777 -29.69 8.95 -3.54
C THR A 777 -29.85 8.11 -2.28
N ASN A 778 -29.94 6.80 -2.45
CA ASN A 778 -29.93 5.86 -1.33
C ASN A 778 -29.31 4.52 -1.77
N VAL A 779 -28.95 3.71 -0.76
CA VAL A 779 -28.49 2.33 -0.95
C VAL A 779 -29.70 1.40 -0.91
N ASN A 780 -29.75 0.44 -1.83
CA ASN A 780 -30.62 -0.72 -1.75
C ASN A 780 -29.75 -1.98 -1.58
N ASP A 781 -29.78 -2.58 -0.39
CA ASP A 781 -28.95 -3.73 -0.03
C ASP A 781 -29.28 -5.01 -0.82
N SER A 782 -30.43 -5.07 -1.49
CA SER A 782 -30.80 -6.20 -2.35
C SER A 782 -30.17 -6.15 -3.75
N TYR A 783 -29.73 -4.96 -4.19
CA TYR A 783 -29.18 -4.74 -5.52
C TYR A 783 -27.73 -5.22 -5.59
N LYS A 784 -27.39 -5.87 -6.72
CA LYS A 784 -26.03 -6.35 -7.00
C LYS A 784 -25.49 -5.67 -8.25
N GLY A 785 -24.21 -5.31 -8.23
CA GLY A 785 -23.55 -4.75 -9.40
C GLY A 785 -24.16 -3.41 -9.82
N LEU A 786 -24.73 -3.36 -11.03
CA LEU A 786 -25.28 -2.13 -11.62
C LEU A 786 -26.80 -2.02 -11.54
N GLU A 787 -27.46 -2.91 -10.79
CA GLU A 787 -28.89 -2.84 -10.55
C GLU A 787 -29.28 -1.49 -9.96
N THR A 788 -30.34 -0.89 -10.49
CA THR A 788 -30.76 0.45 -10.10
C THR A 788 -32.28 0.66 -10.22
N SER A 789 -32.80 1.60 -9.43
CA SER A 789 -34.15 2.13 -9.62
C SER A 789 -34.16 3.65 -9.53
N LEU A 790 -35.20 4.24 -10.14
CA LEU A 790 -35.48 5.66 -10.09
C LEU A 790 -36.94 5.85 -9.66
N LYS A 791 -37.13 6.53 -8.54
CA LYS A 791 -38.44 6.85 -7.99
C LYS A 791 -38.71 8.34 -8.08
N VAL A 792 -39.82 8.72 -8.69
CA VAL A 792 -40.20 10.13 -8.92
C VAL A 792 -41.48 10.42 -8.15
N GLU A 793 -41.46 11.47 -7.35
CA GLU A 793 -42.64 12.05 -6.73
C GLU A 793 -42.98 13.37 -7.44
N TRP A 794 -44.20 13.47 -7.95
CA TRP A 794 -44.73 14.65 -8.61
C TRP A 794 -45.43 15.58 -7.61
N ASP A 795 -45.60 16.87 -7.94
CA ASP A 795 -46.26 17.87 -7.07
C ASP A 795 -47.73 17.52 -6.73
N ASN A 796 -48.39 16.78 -7.61
CA ASN A 796 -49.72 16.22 -7.40
C ASN A 796 -49.73 14.94 -6.53
N ARG A 797 -48.59 14.61 -5.90
CA ARG A 797 -48.37 13.42 -5.04
C ARG A 797 -48.44 12.08 -5.77
N ILE A 798 -48.47 12.06 -7.10
CA ILE A 798 -48.28 10.82 -7.86
C ILE A 798 -46.85 10.34 -7.66
N VAL A 799 -46.68 9.04 -7.43
CA VAL A 799 -45.37 8.39 -7.27
C VAL A 799 -45.23 7.32 -8.35
N GLN A 800 -44.12 7.37 -9.09
CA GLN A 800 -43.75 6.39 -10.10
C GLN A 800 -42.36 5.85 -9.78
N GLU A 801 -42.14 4.56 -10.00
CA GLU A 801 -40.85 3.92 -9.77
C GLU A 801 -40.57 2.94 -10.89
N GLU A 802 -39.37 3.01 -11.44
CA GLU A 802 -38.88 2.11 -12.48
C GLU A 802 -37.58 1.46 -12.01
N TYR A 803 -37.35 0.22 -12.44
CA TYR A 803 -36.16 -0.57 -12.11
C TYR A 803 -35.47 -1.04 -13.38
N LEU A 804 -34.14 -1.00 -13.37
CA LEU A 804 -33.31 -1.50 -14.44
C LEU A 804 -32.24 -2.42 -13.86
N LYS A 805 -32.23 -3.67 -14.34
CA LYS A 805 -31.24 -4.66 -13.92
C LYS A 805 -29.87 -4.43 -14.57
N ASN A 806 -29.87 -4.31 -15.90
CA ASN A 806 -28.65 -4.26 -16.71
C ASN A 806 -28.74 -3.07 -17.69
N PRO A 807 -27.94 -2.01 -17.49
CA PRO A 807 -27.89 -0.89 -18.43
C PRO A 807 -27.29 -1.28 -19.79
N ILE A 808 -27.57 -0.50 -20.83
CA ILE A 808 -27.05 -0.73 -22.18
C ILE A 808 -25.51 -0.62 -22.19
N GLY A 809 -24.87 -1.52 -22.94
CA GLY A 809 -23.42 -1.64 -23.03
C GLY A 809 -22.83 -2.76 -22.18
N GLU A 810 -23.59 -3.28 -21.21
CA GLU A 810 -23.19 -4.40 -20.36
C GLU A 810 -23.21 -5.74 -21.10
N PRO A 811 -22.50 -6.79 -20.64
CA PRO A 811 -22.48 -8.10 -21.30
C PRO A 811 -23.86 -8.72 -21.54
N ASP A 812 -24.78 -8.49 -20.59
CA ASP A 812 -26.16 -8.98 -20.65
C ASP A 812 -27.09 -8.07 -21.47
N ASN A 813 -26.64 -6.87 -21.83
CA ASN A 813 -27.35 -5.92 -22.69
C ASN A 813 -26.34 -5.16 -23.58
N PRO A 814 -25.64 -5.88 -24.48
CA PRO A 814 -24.46 -5.35 -25.15
C PRO A 814 -24.82 -4.30 -26.20
N ALA A 815 -23.96 -3.29 -26.35
CA ALA A 815 -24.06 -2.34 -27.47
C ALA A 815 -23.89 -3.08 -28.80
N THR A 816 -24.74 -2.77 -29.77
CA THR A 816 -24.65 -3.29 -31.14
C THR A 816 -23.62 -2.52 -31.95
N TRP A 817 -23.27 -3.05 -33.13
CA TRP A 817 -22.43 -2.32 -34.09
C TRP A 817 -23.02 -0.98 -34.48
N ASP A 818 -24.34 -0.92 -34.70
CA ASP A 818 -25.05 0.31 -35.06
C ASP A 818 -25.03 1.32 -33.92
N ASP A 819 -25.12 0.88 -32.66
CA ASP A 819 -24.98 1.76 -31.49
C ASP A 819 -23.59 2.39 -31.43
N VAL A 820 -22.54 1.56 -31.58
CA VAL A 820 -21.15 2.02 -31.53
C VAL A 820 -20.82 2.91 -32.74
N CYS A 821 -21.31 2.59 -33.94
CA CYS A 821 -21.18 3.45 -35.11
C CYS A 821 -21.90 4.79 -34.93
N THR A 822 -23.13 4.77 -34.42
CA THR A 822 -23.90 6.00 -34.15
C THR A 822 -23.17 6.87 -33.14
N LYS A 823 -22.66 6.27 -32.05
CA LYS A 823 -21.82 6.95 -31.07
C LYS A 823 -20.56 7.52 -31.73
N PHE A 824 -19.81 6.70 -32.47
CA PHE A 824 -18.58 7.09 -33.17
C PHE A 824 -18.81 8.30 -34.07
N MET A 825 -19.84 8.24 -34.92
CA MET A 825 -20.20 9.32 -35.83
C MET A 825 -20.57 10.60 -35.08
N SER A 826 -21.30 10.49 -33.96
CA SER A 826 -21.73 11.68 -33.20
C SER A 826 -20.58 12.43 -32.54
N ILE A 827 -19.47 11.74 -32.20
CA ILE A 827 -18.32 12.35 -31.52
C ILE A 827 -17.13 12.65 -32.45
N THR A 828 -17.07 12.04 -33.64
CA THR A 828 -15.92 12.20 -34.55
C THR A 828 -16.23 12.93 -35.86
N ALA A 829 -17.50 13.18 -36.19
CA ALA A 829 -17.84 13.87 -37.44
C ALA A 829 -17.23 15.28 -37.52
N GLU A 830 -17.10 15.98 -36.38
CA GLU A 830 -16.43 17.29 -36.31
C GLU A 830 -14.90 17.18 -36.30
N VAL A 831 -14.36 16.02 -35.95
CA VAL A 831 -12.92 15.75 -35.90
C VAL A 831 -12.37 15.35 -37.27
N TYR A 832 -12.97 14.33 -37.89
CA TYR A 832 -12.52 13.76 -39.15
C TYR A 832 -13.26 14.29 -40.38
N GLY A 833 -14.44 14.90 -40.19
CA GLY A 833 -15.43 15.09 -41.24
C GLY A 833 -16.30 13.84 -41.41
N LYS A 834 -17.59 14.05 -41.74
CA LYS A 834 -18.61 12.98 -41.84
C LYS A 834 -18.18 11.82 -42.76
N GLU A 835 -17.62 12.12 -43.93
CA GLU A 835 -17.26 11.07 -44.89
C GLU A 835 -16.06 10.24 -44.43
N ARG A 836 -15.03 10.88 -43.85
CA ARG A 836 -13.87 10.16 -43.31
C ARG A 836 -14.27 9.32 -42.10
N ALA A 837 -15.10 9.85 -41.20
CA ALA A 837 -15.63 9.12 -40.06
C ALA A 837 -16.43 7.87 -40.51
N ARG A 838 -17.31 8.02 -41.51
CA ARG A 838 -18.07 6.91 -42.10
C ARG A 838 -17.12 5.83 -42.66
N LYS A 839 -16.06 6.25 -43.34
CA LYS A 839 -15.05 5.36 -43.91
C LYS A 839 -14.23 4.63 -42.84
N VAL A 840 -13.99 5.25 -41.68
CA VAL A 840 -13.38 4.56 -40.52
C VAL A 840 -14.29 3.42 -40.05
N CYS A 841 -15.60 3.66 -39.89
CA CYS A 841 -16.54 2.59 -39.54
C CYS A 841 -16.48 1.43 -40.54
N GLU A 842 -16.55 1.72 -41.85
CA GLU A 842 -16.46 0.70 -42.91
C GLU A 842 -15.16 -0.10 -42.86
N VAL A 843 -14.02 0.57 -42.61
CA VAL A 843 -12.72 -0.09 -42.56
C VAL A 843 -12.58 -0.95 -41.30
N VAL A 844 -13.09 -0.51 -40.15
CA VAL A 844 -13.04 -1.33 -38.93
C VAL A 844 -13.98 -2.54 -39.04
N ASP A 845 -15.16 -2.39 -39.64
CA ASP A 845 -16.14 -3.47 -39.89
C ASP A 845 -15.53 -4.62 -40.71
N ARG A 846 -14.65 -4.29 -41.66
CA ARG A 846 -13.99 -5.26 -42.55
C ARG A 846 -12.47 -5.13 -42.53
N LEU A 847 -11.91 -5.01 -41.32
CA LEU A 847 -10.49 -4.76 -41.13
C LEU A 847 -9.63 -5.90 -41.67
N ASP A 848 -10.12 -7.13 -41.58
CA ASP A 848 -9.56 -8.34 -42.18
C ASP A 848 -9.28 -8.20 -43.68
N THR A 849 -10.18 -7.53 -44.40
CA THR A 849 -10.07 -7.26 -45.84
C THR A 849 -9.24 -6.02 -46.13
N HIS A 850 -9.35 -4.99 -45.29
CA HIS A 850 -8.81 -3.65 -45.57
C HIS A 850 -7.37 -3.44 -45.13
N GLY A 851 -6.91 -4.18 -44.11
CA GLY A 851 -5.58 -4.03 -43.54
C GLY A 851 -5.49 -2.96 -42.45
N ILE A 852 -4.70 -3.22 -41.42
CA ILE A 852 -4.44 -2.27 -40.33
C ILE A 852 -3.80 -0.96 -40.82
N HIS A 853 -2.91 -1.00 -41.81
CA HIS A 853 -2.26 0.21 -42.33
C HIS A 853 -3.25 1.18 -43.00
N LYS A 854 -4.27 0.66 -43.69
CA LYS A 854 -5.34 1.48 -44.27
C LYS A 854 -6.19 2.16 -43.19
N LEU A 855 -6.42 1.47 -42.07
CA LEU A 855 -7.06 2.08 -40.90
C LEU A 855 -6.18 3.20 -40.33
N MET A 856 -4.88 2.95 -40.14
CA MET A 856 -3.94 3.96 -39.65
C MET A 856 -3.95 5.23 -40.51
N ASP A 857 -3.96 5.10 -41.83
CA ASP A 857 -4.06 6.25 -42.74
C ASP A 857 -5.37 7.04 -42.57
N LEU A 858 -6.48 6.36 -42.24
CA LEU A 858 -7.76 7.02 -42.01
C LEU A 858 -7.88 7.68 -40.63
N VAL A 859 -7.07 7.27 -39.65
CA VAL A 859 -7.13 7.85 -38.29
C VAL A 859 -6.01 8.84 -37.99
N LYS A 860 -5.07 9.03 -38.93
CA LYS A 860 -4.08 10.11 -38.95
C LYS A 860 -4.73 11.48 -38.81
#